data_AF-A0A2P7ZDA8-F1
#
_entry.id   AF-A0A2P7ZDA8-F1
#
_cell.length_a   1.000
_cell.length_b   1.000
_cell.length_c   1.000
_cell.angle_alpha   90.00
_cell.angle_beta   90.00
_cell.angle_gamma   90.00
#
_symmetry.space_group_name_H-M   'P 1'
#
loop_
_entity.id
_entity.type
_entity.pdbx_description
1 polymer ?
#
loop_
_entity_poly.entity_id
_entity_poly.type
_entity_poly.pdbx_seq_one_letter_code
_entity_poly.pdbx_strand_id
1 'polypeptide(L)'
;MATTARIADNALPSSSPAFGTPAHPFNPGRPIAQPLFKPSIPSILPVLLPPASLRPLAFRTFTKKHNLTLGSSALQALAVFIGRHCGSGWREEGTAEKVLDEIARQWKRNSGPVIVEDSKLLKDLLKTLEGSMVSGRIDPAKSSLSRQSSFFDPSASTTAPPPLTHQTSFGISALEVADDDECSLPRDPRTWLSVIPYTSHPRFTFSAQKSHFLPLPPTESLLPPPTARTTSLLSRYHILHALTLRNPAFQAPAVSITTRHLSRSASSLTPTQTYRLTPIANLLGRTGTTHLLLGMLGISPAGSLTLQDPTGSIVLDLAHARPLASSFDAAPWLYPGAVVLCEGVYHEDFSGAGHSGLGGGSGVGGTIGGKFIGFSVGVPPVERRNAALGVVEEGAVKSEKEKGEEALGGGFGWTAFLPSGSEKATGGRMRRLEKGILGKVERERRRVVVLGEVNCDVPECLEGLRKVLGHYAKEKEEEKLPLAFVVVGSYVSSAVMCEGKAGGSIEYKEGFNALAAVLAEFPALLRGCKWVFVPGDNDAWPSAFGMGSSVALPVEGVPEVFTSRVKRVFREARSEGGKKEEGMEEVWTSNPARLTLFGTAHEIAVLRDDISGRMRRTAINYGREAREEDKREQAASSQGKASSQGNEDTEMSGALGDAEAAEVEGDNAGEVAQTGNDEIDPTTLFARKLVLSLLPQGHLSPFPLSTRPVHWAYNTGAGPMSLYPLPHTLILADAEAPAFAVTYEGCHVLNPGKLIRGEGSRKKQVGWVEYDAVTKRGEVKEMWV
;
A
#
# COMPACT_ATOMS: atom_id res chain seq x y z
N MET A 1 -19.42 -13.52 52.67
CA MET A 1 -19.18 -14.70 51.81
C MET A 1 -20.12 -14.63 50.61
N ALA A 2 -19.57 -14.81 49.41
CA ALA A 2 -20.20 -15.21 48.13
C ALA A 2 -21.51 -14.51 47.72
N THR A 3 -21.47 -13.47 46.86
CA THR A 3 -21.43 -13.49 45.38
C THR A 3 -22.70 -14.01 44.70
N THR A 4 -23.50 -13.03 44.28
CA THR A 4 -24.61 -13.06 43.34
C THR A 4 -24.13 -13.20 41.89
N ALA A 5 -24.72 -14.11 41.12
CA ALA A 5 -24.73 -14.05 39.66
C ALA A 5 -26.19 -13.89 39.19
N ARG A 6 -26.51 -12.70 38.68
CA ARG A 6 -27.80 -12.39 38.04
C ARG A 6 -27.80 -12.99 36.64
N ILE A 7 -28.83 -13.77 36.36
CA ILE A 7 -29.23 -14.20 35.02
C ILE A 7 -29.75 -12.96 34.29
N ALA A 8 -29.17 -12.64 33.14
CA ALA A 8 -29.69 -11.61 32.25
C ALA A 8 -30.61 -12.29 31.23
N ASP A 9 -31.91 -12.23 31.50
CA ASP A 9 -32.96 -12.39 30.51
C ASP A 9 -32.95 -11.17 29.58
N ASN A 10 -32.59 -11.37 28.31
CA ASN A 10 -33.04 -10.58 27.16
C ASN A 10 -32.47 -11.17 25.86
N ALA A 11 -33.04 -12.29 25.41
CA ALA A 11 -32.97 -12.69 24.01
C ALA A 11 -34.31 -12.32 23.37
N LEU A 12 -34.28 -11.35 22.44
CA LEU A 12 -35.43 -10.98 21.61
C LEU A 12 -35.94 -12.20 20.83
N PRO A 13 -37.25 -12.50 20.81
CA PRO A 13 -37.78 -13.58 20.00
C PRO A 13 -37.77 -13.20 18.51
N SER A 14 -37.14 -14.05 17.70
CA SER A 14 -37.19 -13.98 16.23
C SER A 14 -38.61 -14.24 15.74
N SER A 15 -39.18 -13.30 14.99
CA SER A 15 -40.53 -13.36 14.43
C SER A 15 -40.51 -13.92 13.00
N SER A 16 -40.56 -15.25 12.85
CA SER A 16 -40.93 -15.93 11.59
C SER A 16 -41.28 -17.42 11.86
N PRO A 17 -42.54 -17.88 11.70
CA PRO A 17 -42.95 -19.24 12.07
C PRO A 17 -42.84 -20.29 10.95
N ALA A 18 -42.03 -20.09 9.89
CA ALA A 18 -42.16 -20.89 8.66
C ALA A 18 -40.95 -21.76 8.24
N PHE A 19 -39.86 -21.81 9.00
CA PHE A 19 -38.74 -22.73 8.70
C PHE A 19 -38.23 -23.41 9.96
N GLY A 20 -38.73 -24.62 10.22
CA GLY A 20 -38.23 -25.48 11.30
C GLY A 20 -36.94 -26.18 10.88
N THR A 21 -35.81 -25.77 11.45
CA THR A 21 -34.59 -26.61 11.50
C THR A 21 -34.61 -27.45 12.78
N PRO A 22 -34.40 -28.77 12.73
CA PRO A 22 -34.40 -29.61 13.93
C PRO A 22 -33.19 -29.29 14.80
N ALA A 23 -33.45 -28.93 16.05
CA ALA A 23 -32.42 -28.64 17.06
C ALA A 23 -31.74 -29.94 17.50
N HIS A 24 -30.44 -30.10 17.18
CA HIS A 24 -29.60 -31.09 17.85
C HIS A 24 -29.23 -30.56 19.26
N PRO A 25 -29.47 -31.31 20.34
CA PRO A 25 -29.10 -30.86 21.69
C PRO A 25 -27.58 -30.99 21.89
N PHE A 26 -26.91 -29.85 22.09
CA PHE A 26 -25.53 -29.81 22.57
C PHE A 26 -25.47 -30.30 24.03
N ASN A 27 -24.70 -31.36 24.27
CA ASN A 27 -24.47 -31.92 25.60
C ASN A 27 -23.34 -31.14 26.31
N PRO A 28 -23.59 -30.39 27.40
CA PRO A 28 -22.57 -29.64 28.10
C PRO A 28 -21.90 -30.55 29.14
N GLY A 29 -20.87 -31.32 28.73
CA GLY A 29 -20.35 -32.34 29.65
C GLY A 29 -18.99 -32.96 29.35
N ARG A 30 -18.15 -32.39 28.49
CA ARG A 30 -16.75 -32.85 28.36
C ARG A 30 -15.79 -31.66 28.36
N PRO A 31 -14.82 -31.59 29.28
CA PRO A 31 -13.74 -30.62 29.15
C PRO A 31 -12.92 -31.02 27.92
N ILE A 32 -12.94 -30.16 26.90
CA ILE A 32 -12.06 -30.28 25.74
C ILE A 32 -10.63 -30.12 26.28
N ALA A 33 -9.81 -31.16 26.10
CA ALA A 33 -8.39 -31.11 26.44
C ALA A 33 -7.75 -29.93 25.71
N GLN A 34 -7.11 -29.04 26.45
CA GLN A 34 -6.36 -27.93 25.88
C GLN A 34 -5.29 -28.49 24.92
N PRO A 35 -5.12 -27.94 23.71
CA PRO A 35 -4.02 -28.34 22.86
C PRO A 35 -2.70 -28.01 23.57
N LEU A 36 -1.90 -29.06 23.75
CA LEU A 36 -0.49 -28.96 24.09
C LEU A 36 0.17 -28.12 22.99
N PHE A 37 0.91 -27.07 23.34
CA PHE A 37 1.48 -26.00 22.47
C PHE A 37 0.65 -24.72 22.36
N LYS A 38 0.76 -23.91 23.42
CA LYS A 38 0.63 -22.46 23.37
C LYS A 38 2.06 -21.90 23.36
N PRO A 39 2.60 -21.32 22.26
CA PRO A 39 3.84 -20.56 22.34
C PRO A 39 3.53 -19.29 23.12
N SER A 40 3.75 -19.32 24.44
CA SER A 40 3.70 -18.10 25.25
C SER A 40 4.88 -17.24 24.81
N ILE A 41 4.61 -16.13 24.12
CA ILE A 41 5.55 -15.01 24.05
C ILE A 41 5.21 -14.14 25.26
N PRO A 42 5.92 -14.25 26.40
CA PRO A 42 5.57 -13.46 27.58
C PRO A 42 6.29 -12.14 27.40
N SER A 43 5.55 -11.12 26.96
CA SER A 43 6.05 -9.74 26.95
C SER A 43 6.18 -9.27 28.40
N ILE A 44 7.36 -9.40 28.97
CA ILE A 44 7.66 -8.87 30.30
C ILE A 44 7.67 -7.35 30.19
N LEU A 45 6.74 -6.71 30.90
CA LEU A 45 6.74 -5.26 31.03
C LEU A 45 7.89 -4.85 31.97
N PRO A 46 8.78 -3.93 31.56
CA PRO A 46 9.87 -3.49 32.41
C PRO A 46 9.33 -2.71 33.61
N VAL A 47 9.88 -2.99 34.79
CA VAL A 47 9.52 -2.34 36.05
C VAL A 47 10.74 -1.57 36.57
N LEU A 48 10.56 -0.31 36.98
CA LEU A 48 11.61 0.43 37.68
C LEU A 48 11.74 -0.12 39.10
N LEU A 49 12.76 -0.94 39.34
CA LEU A 49 12.98 -1.59 40.63
C LEU A 49 13.88 -0.74 41.56
N PRO A 50 13.42 -0.32 42.74
CA PRO A 50 14.28 0.35 43.72
C PRO A 50 15.35 -0.62 44.27
N PRO A 51 16.62 -0.19 44.41
CA PRO A 51 17.70 -1.06 44.93
C PRO A 51 17.42 -1.59 46.34
N ALA A 52 16.69 -0.82 47.16
CA ALA A 52 16.30 -1.23 48.51
C ALA A 52 15.43 -2.49 48.50
N SER A 53 14.58 -2.66 47.48
CA SER A 53 13.68 -3.81 47.34
C SER A 53 14.42 -5.09 46.92
N LEU A 54 15.48 -4.96 46.11
CA LEU A 54 16.30 -6.08 45.67
C LEU A 54 17.34 -6.51 46.73
N ARG A 55 17.73 -5.59 47.63
CA ARG A 55 18.82 -5.77 48.61
C ARG A 55 18.73 -7.08 49.41
N PRO A 56 17.59 -7.48 50.01
CA PRO A 56 17.53 -8.72 50.80
C PRO A 56 17.81 -9.98 49.96
N LEU A 57 17.35 -10.01 48.72
CA LEU A 57 17.56 -11.13 47.79
C LEU A 57 19.00 -11.16 47.26
N ALA A 58 19.53 -10.00 46.85
CA ALA A 58 20.88 -9.89 46.33
C ALA A 58 21.94 -10.22 47.40
N PHE A 59 21.74 -9.80 48.65
CA PHE A 59 22.64 -10.21 49.74
C PHE A 59 22.50 -11.71 50.05
N ARG A 60 21.29 -12.27 50.05
CA ARG A 60 21.12 -13.72 50.24
C ARG A 60 21.86 -14.54 49.17
N THR A 61 21.87 -14.11 47.91
CA THR A 61 22.57 -14.83 46.84
C THR A 61 24.07 -14.53 46.81
N PHE A 62 24.49 -13.27 46.77
CA PHE A 62 25.90 -12.91 46.64
C PHE A 62 26.67 -13.14 47.94
N THR A 63 26.19 -12.64 49.09
CA THR A 63 26.94 -12.74 50.34
C THR A 63 26.78 -14.11 51.02
N LYS A 64 25.56 -14.64 51.12
CA LYS A 64 25.33 -15.91 51.85
C LYS A 64 25.58 -17.17 51.01
N LYS A 65 25.19 -17.20 49.74
CA LYS A 65 25.42 -18.39 48.88
C LYS A 65 26.79 -18.39 48.22
N HIS A 66 27.27 -17.22 47.79
CA HIS A 66 28.51 -17.12 47.02
C HIS A 66 29.70 -16.47 47.74
N ASN A 67 29.55 -16.01 48.99
CA ASN A 67 30.64 -15.36 49.75
C ASN A 67 31.26 -14.15 49.01
N LEU A 68 30.45 -13.38 48.28
CA LEU A 68 30.83 -12.14 47.59
C LEU A 68 30.22 -10.94 48.32
N THR A 69 30.98 -9.85 48.49
CA THR A 69 30.47 -8.61 49.08
C THR A 69 29.95 -7.69 47.97
N LEU A 70 28.73 -7.17 48.13
CA LEU A 70 28.07 -6.36 47.09
C LEU A 70 28.14 -4.87 47.43
N GLY A 71 28.71 -4.07 46.54
CA GLY A 71 28.73 -2.61 46.62
C GLY A 71 27.36 -1.98 46.31
N SER A 72 27.16 -0.73 46.75
CA SER A 72 25.92 0.02 46.50
C SER A 72 25.69 0.30 45.00
N SER A 73 26.77 0.56 44.25
CA SER A 73 26.74 0.77 42.80
C SER A 73 26.38 -0.50 42.02
N ALA A 74 26.93 -1.65 42.42
CA ALA A 74 26.59 -2.94 41.81
C ALA A 74 25.12 -3.33 42.08
N LEU A 75 24.60 -3.05 43.28
CA LEU A 75 23.19 -3.27 43.61
C LEU A 75 22.26 -2.44 42.72
N GLN A 76 22.63 -1.18 42.41
CA GLN A 76 21.88 -0.32 41.50
C GLN A 76 21.84 -0.90 40.07
N ALA A 77 22.99 -1.33 39.54
CA ALA A 77 23.08 -1.94 38.21
C ALA A 77 22.24 -3.22 38.10
N LEU A 78 22.31 -4.09 39.11
CA LEU A 78 21.50 -5.32 39.17
C LEU A 78 20.00 -5.02 39.28
N ALA A 79 19.60 -4.00 40.02
CA ALA A 79 18.19 -3.59 40.12
C ALA A 79 17.64 -3.09 38.78
N VAL A 80 18.41 -2.29 38.03
CA VAL A 80 18.03 -1.84 36.69
C VAL A 80 17.93 -3.03 35.72
N PHE A 81 18.90 -3.94 35.74
CA PHE A 81 18.91 -5.11 34.87
C PHE A 81 17.72 -6.05 35.13
N ILE A 82 17.46 -6.39 36.39
CA ILE A 82 16.34 -7.27 36.77
C ILE A 82 15.00 -6.60 36.51
N GLY A 83 14.88 -5.29 36.78
CA GLY A 83 13.68 -4.52 36.48
C GLY A 83 13.33 -4.55 34.99
N ARG A 84 14.33 -4.48 34.12
CA ARG A 84 14.16 -4.53 32.66
C ARG A 84 13.83 -5.93 32.13
N HIS A 85 14.47 -6.98 32.63
CA HIS A 85 14.38 -8.33 32.04
C HIS A 85 13.43 -9.30 32.77
N CYS A 86 13.17 -9.11 34.06
CA CYS A 86 12.29 -9.98 34.85
C CYS A 86 10.91 -9.36 35.14
N GLY A 87 10.76 -8.03 34.95
CA GLY A 87 9.50 -7.29 35.12
C GLY A 87 8.85 -7.55 36.48
N SER A 88 7.53 -7.72 36.53
CA SER A 88 6.77 -7.97 37.77
C SER A 88 7.04 -9.35 38.41
N GLY A 89 7.49 -10.33 37.63
CA GLY A 89 7.76 -11.71 38.09
C GLY A 89 9.01 -11.86 38.95
N TRP A 90 9.81 -10.79 39.15
CA TRP A 90 11.08 -10.82 39.88
C TRP A 90 10.98 -11.33 41.32
N ARG A 91 9.85 -11.09 42.00
CA ARG A 91 9.61 -11.50 43.39
C ARG A 91 8.71 -12.74 43.52
N GLU A 92 7.59 -12.79 42.81
CA GLU A 92 6.58 -13.85 42.96
C GLU A 92 6.99 -15.16 42.30
N GLU A 93 7.65 -15.10 41.13
CA GLU A 93 8.07 -16.29 40.39
C GLU A 93 9.51 -16.73 40.71
N GLY A 94 10.20 -16.00 41.60
CA GLY A 94 11.59 -16.28 42.00
C GLY A 94 12.62 -16.17 40.85
N THR A 95 12.27 -15.50 39.76
CA THR A 95 13.13 -15.34 38.56
C THR A 95 14.39 -14.54 38.88
N ALA A 96 14.28 -13.50 39.70
CA ALA A 96 15.43 -12.69 40.11
C ALA A 96 16.47 -13.49 40.88
N GLU A 97 16.06 -14.44 41.74
CA GLU A 97 17.00 -15.28 42.48
C GLU A 97 17.83 -16.16 41.55
N LYS A 98 17.21 -16.76 40.53
CA LYS A 98 17.90 -17.61 39.54
C LYS A 98 18.90 -16.79 38.71
N VAL A 99 18.50 -15.60 38.28
CA VAL A 99 19.36 -14.68 37.52
C VAL A 99 20.54 -14.20 38.37
N LEU A 100 20.30 -13.78 39.61
CA LEU A 100 21.37 -13.35 40.53
C LEU A 100 22.33 -14.50 40.87
N ASP A 101 21.82 -15.72 41.01
CA ASP A 101 22.65 -16.91 41.28
C ASP A 101 23.59 -17.23 40.10
N GLU A 102 23.10 -17.09 38.86
CA GLU A 102 23.91 -17.30 37.66
C GLU A 102 24.93 -16.17 37.46
N ILE A 103 24.56 -14.91 37.69
CA ILE A 103 25.52 -13.79 37.67
C ILE A 103 26.63 -14.02 38.70
N ALA A 104 26.31 -14.45 39.91
CA ALA A 104 27.31 -14.74 40.94
C ALA A 104 28.23 -15.91 40.58
N ARG A 105 27.72 -16.95 39.92
CA ARG A 105 28.54 -18.05 39.38
C ARG A 105 29.48 -17.59 38.27
N GLN A 106 28.99 -16.78 37.33
CA GLN A 106 29.81 -16.25 36.23
C GLN A 106 30.87 -15.26 36.72
N TRP A 107 30.55 -14.45 37.73
CA TRP A 107 31.52 -13.58 38.39
C TRP A 107 32.70 -14.36 38.99
N LYS A 108 32.42 -15.47 39.68
CA LYS A 108 33.45 -16.38 40.21
C LYS A 108 34.25 -17.06 39.11
N ARG A 109 33.58 -17.52 38.04
CA ARG A 109 34.24 -18.19 36.91
C ARG A 109 35.21 -17.27 36.17
N ASN A 110 34.90 -15.97 36.10
CA ASN A 110 35.76 -14.97 35.47
C ASN A 110 36.81 -14.39 36.43
N SER A 111 37.04 -15.04 37.58
CA SER A 111 38.02 -14.63 38.61
C SER A 111 37.86 -13.17 39.06
N GLY A 112 36.62 -12.69 39.20
CA GLY A 112 36.34 -11.34 39.69
C GLY A 112 36.76 -11.15 41.16
N PRO A 113 37.03 -9.89 41.58
CA PRO A 113 37.35 -9.59 42.98
C PRO A 113 36.19 -9.97 43.92
N VAL A 114 36.53 -10.22 45.19
CA VAL A 114 35.57 -10.60 46.24
C VAL A 114 34.52 -9.50 46.48
N ILE A 115 34.91 -8.24 46.27
CA ILE A 115 34.01 -7.08 46.31
C ILE A 115 33.49 -6.81 44.89
N VAL A 116 32.17 -6.95 44.72
CA VAL A 116 31.46 -6.67 43.47
C VAL A 116 31.08 -5.19 43.45
N GLU A 117 31.80 -4.40 42.67
CA GLU A 117 31.49 -2.99 42.38
C GLU A 117 31.13 -2.79 40.90
N ASP A 118 30.61 -1.61 40.54
CA ASP A 118 30.29 -1.22 39.16
C ASP A 118 31.54 -1.04 38.29
N SER A 119 32.25 -2.15 38.06
CA SER A 119 33.42 -2.26 37.19
C SER A 119 33.03 -2.62 35.77
N LYS A 120 33.91 -2.35 34.80
CA LYS A 120 33.71 -2.70 33.38
C LYS A 120 33.34 -4.18 33.20
N LEU A 121 33.91 -5.06 34.02
CA LEU A 121 33.64 -6.50 34.04
C LEU A 121 32.18 -6.84 34.35
N LEU A 122 31.52 -6.11 35.27
CA LEU A 122 30.11 -6.33 35.58
C LEU A 122 29.21 -5.91 34.41
N LYS A 123 29.55 -4.80 33.76
CA LYS A 123 28.80 -4.31 32.59
C LYS A 123 28.93 -5.26 31.39
N ASP A 124 30.12 -5.82 31.16
CA ASP A 124 30.36 -6.77 30.08
C ASP A 124 29.65 -8.11 30.33
N LEU A 125 29.61 -8.56 31.59
CA LEU A 125 28.82 -9.73 32.01
C LEU A 125 27.32 -9.52 31.81
N LEU A 126 26.79 -8.37 32.21
CA LEU A 126 25.36 -8.05 32.04
C LEU A 126 24.97 -7.96 30.56
N LYS A 127 25.83 -7.39 29.70
CA LYS A 127 25.64 -7.38 28.24
C LYS A 127 25.64 -8.78 27.64
N THR A 128 26.54 -9.66 28.11
CA THR A 128 26.59 -11.05 27.64
C THR A 128 25.32 -11.81 28.04
N LEU A 129 24.84 -11.57 29.27
CA LEU A 129 23.62 -12.19 29.78
C LEU A 129 22.34 -11.62 29.14
N GLU A 130 22.34 -10.37 28.71
CA GLU A 130 21.23 -9.75 27.97
C GLU A 130 20.88 -10.57 26.71
N GLY A 131 21.88 -11.06 25.97
CA GLY A 131 21.66 -11.94 24.81
C GLY A 131 21.11 -13.34 25.13
N SER A 132 21.23 -13.77 26.39
CA SER A 132 20.79 -15.09 26.88
C SER A 132 19.44 -15.08 27.62
N MET A 133 18.88 -13.89 27.84
CA MET A 133 17.61 -13.70 28.55
C MET A 133 16.43 -13.98 27.62
N VAL A 134 15.58 -14.94 27.99
CA VAL A 134 14.29 -15.18 27.34
C VAL A 134 13.21 -15.20 28.41
N SER A 135 12.32 -14.20 28.38
CA SER A 135 11.18 -14.13 29.30
C SER A 135 11.56 -14.26 30.78
N GLY A 136 12.56 -13.50 31.23
CA GLY A 136 12.92 -13.43 32.67
C GLY A 136 13.60 -14.70 33.19
N ARG A 137 14.03 -15.60 32.30
CA ARG A 137 14.83 -16.79 32.60
C ARG A 137 16.07 -16.80 31.73
N ILE A 138 17.16 -17.34 32.27
CA ILE A 138 18.39 -17.57 31.53
C ILE A 138 18.26 -18.95 30.88
N ASP A 139 18.39 -19.01 29.56
CA ASP A 139 18.37 -20.27 28.82
C ASP A 139 19.77 -20.92 28.86
N PRO A 140 19.97 -22.03 29.60
CA PRO A 140 21.29 -22.61 29.80
C PRO A 140 21.94 -23.08 28.48
N ALA A 141 21.15 -23.40 27.45
CA ALA A 141 21.65 -23.84 26.15
C ALA A 141 22.42 -22.74 25.37
N LYS A 142 22.11 -21.46 25.64
CA LYS A 142 22.78 -20.31 25.01
C LYS A 142 23.95 -19.77 25.85
N SER A 143 23.99 -20.11 27.13
CA SER A 143 25.02 -19.68 28.09
C SER A 143 26.33 -20.49 28.01
N SER A 144 26.31 -21.73 27.51
CA SER A 144 27.48 -22.63 27.47
C SER A 144 28.24 -22.64 26.13
N LEU A 145 27.83 -21.82 25.14
CA LEU A 145 28.35 -21.87 23.77
C LEU A 145 29.63 -21.04 23.53
N SER A 146 30.33 -20.59 24.58
CA SER A 146 31.69 -20.08 24.42
C SER A 146 32.70 -21.22 24.55
N ARG A 147 33.23 -21.68 23.41
CA ARG A 147 34.33 -22.65 23.21
C ARG A 147 33.91 -24.12 23.11
N GLN A 148 33.39 -24.53 21.95
CA GLN A 148 33.89 -25.70 21.19
C GLN A 148 33.17 -25.85 19.85
N SER A 149 34.00 -25.94 18.80
CA SER A 149 33.80 -26.42 17.42
C SER A 149 32.44 -27.01 17.00
N SER A 150 31.82 -26.32 16.03
CA SER A 150 31.31 -26.83 14.74
C SER A 150 30.99 -28.33 14.60
N PHE A 151 29.74 -28.71 14.86
CA PHE A 151 28.96 -29.71 14.11
C PHE A 151 27.48 -29.33 14.24
N PHE A 152 26.81 -29.00 13.13
CA PHE A 152 25.39 -28.65 13.10
C PHE A 152 24.63 -29.65 12.22
N ASP A 153 23.54 -30.16 12.80
CA ASP A 153 22.57 -31.12 12.27
C ASP A 153 21.46 -30.36 11.48
N PRO A 154 21.09 -30.75 10.25
CA PRO A 154 20.33 -29.89 9.34
C PRO A 154 18.81 -30.16 9.36
N SER A 155 18.13 -29.87 10.46
CA SER A 155 16.66 -29.89 10.48
C SER A 155 16.04 -28.87 11.45
N ALA A 156 16.14 -27.57 11.14
CA ALA A 156 15.24 -26.55 11.65
C ALA A 156 15.32 -25.27 10.79
N SER A 157 14.38 -25.12 9.87
CA SER A 157 14.16 -23.89 9.10
C SER A 157 13.39 -22.87 9.95
N THR A 158 14.06 -21.84 10.46
CA THR A 158 13.39 -20.62 10.94
C THR A 158 14.10 -19.40 10.37
N THR A 159 13.54 -18.88 9.28
CA THR A 159 13.78 -17.53 8.75
C THR A 159 13.13 -16.52 9.70
N ALA A 160 13.91 -15.93 10.59
CA ALA A 160 13.53 -14.71 11.28
C ALA A 160 14.78 -13.82 11.42
N PRO A 161 14.80 -12.59 10.87
CA PRO A 161 15.84 -11.62 11.19
C PRO A 161 15.74 -11.22 12.68
N PRO A 162 16.83 -10.72 13.31
CA PRO A 162 16.82 -10.38 14.73
C PRO A 162 15.77 -9.28 15.01
N PRO A 163 15.05 -9.34 16.15
CA PRO A 163 14.08 -8.31 16.50
C PRO A 163 14.81 -7.01 16.81
N LEU A 164 14.58 -5.99 15.99
CA LEU A 164 14.97 -4.61 16.31
C LEU A 164 14.13 -4.13 17.49
N THR A 165 14.82 -3.87 18.60
CA THR A 165 14.27 -3.43 19.87
C THR A 165 13.46 -2.14 19.69
N HIS A 166 12.19 -2.16 20.12
CA HIS A 166 11.35 -0.97 20.24
C HIS A 166 12.00 0.02 21.22
N GLN A 167 12.69 1.04 20.72
CA GLN A 167 13.00 2.23 21.51
C GLN A 167 11.78 3.16 21.50
N THR A 168 10.93 3.01 22.52
CA THR A 168 10.03 4.09 22.93
C THR A 168 10.78 4.97 23.94
N SER A 169 11.42 6.03 23.48
CA SER A 169 11.78 7.15 24.36
C SER A 169 11.36 8.46 23.71
N PHE A 170 10.37 9.09 24.32
CA PHE A 170 10.15 10.52 24.21
C PHE A 170 11.38 11.25 24.76
N GLY A 171 11.86 12.27 24.04
CA GLY A 171 12.78 13.26 24.59
C GLY A 171 14.00 13.56 23.71
N ILE A 172 13.85 14.56 22.82
CA ILE A 172 14.82 15.62 22.57
C ILE A 172 16.28 15.32 22.92
N SER A 173 17.08 14.98 21.91
CA SER A 173 18.45 15.45 21.73
C SER A 173 18.90 15.11 20.31
N ALA A 174 18.97 16.13 19.46
CA ALA A 174 19.78 16.10 18.26
C ALA A 174 21.25 16.12 18.70
N LEU A 175 21.80 14.94 18.97
CA LEU A 175 23.23 14.74 19.08
C LEU A 175 23.61 13.76 17.98
N GLU A 176 24.31 14.28 16.97
CA GLU A 176 24.95 13.52 15.90
C GLU A 176 25.98 12.57 16.52
N VAL A 177 25.54 11.39 16.93
CA VAL A 177 26.42 10.24 17.05
C VAL A 177 26.59 9.75 15.62
N ALA A 178 27.76 10.00 15.04
CA ALA A 178 28.21 9.31 13.84
C ALA A 178 28.15 7.80 14.15
N ASP A 179 27.19 7.11 13.54
CA ASP A 179 27.06 5.66 13.66
C ASP A 179 28.23 5.02 12.89
N ASP A 180 29.35 4.76 13.58
CA ASP A 180 30.51 4.00 13.07
C ASP A 180 30.17 2.53 12.70
N ASP A 181 28.90 2.12 12.81
CA ASP A 181 28.41 0.79 12.43
C ASP A 181 28.14 0.62 10.92
N GLU A 182 28.34 1.65 10.09
CA GLU A 182 28.16 1.58 8.62
C GLU A 182 29.07 0.53 7.94
N CYS A 183 30.16 0.09 8.58
CA CYS A 183 31.13 -0.84 8.00
C CYS A 183 30.68 -2.33 8.00
N SER A 184 29.55 -2.67 8.62
CA SER A 184 29.08 -4.07 8.77
C SER A 184 27.87 -4.45 7.92
N LEU A 185 27.28 -3.51 7.17
CA LEU A 185 26.06 -3.76 6.40
C LEU A 185 26.34 -4.35 5.01
N PRO A 186 25.50 -5.28 4.51
CA PRO A 186 25.62 -5.83 3.16
C PRO A 186 25.60 -4.69 2.13
N ARG A 187 26.71 -4.56 1.39
CA ARG A 187 26.92 -3.49 0.40
C ARG A 187 26.15 -3.72 -0.90
N ASP A 188 25.64 -4.92 -1.11
CA ASP A 188 24.91 -5.30 -2.31
C ASP A 188 23.44 -4.84 -2.22
N PRO A 189 22.94 -4.02 -3.16
CA PRO A 189 21.57 -3.53 -3.16
C PRO A 189 20.51 -4.65 -3.20
N ARG A 190 20.87 -5.85 -3.68
CA ARG A 190 19.94 -7.00 -3.81
C ARG A 190 19.41 -7.50 -2.47
N THR A 191 20.24 -7.47 -1.42
CA THR A 191 19.86 -7.90 -0.07
C THR A 191 18.79 -6.99 0.54
N TRP A 192 18.72 -5.74 0.08
CA TRP A 192 17.76 -4.74 0.56
C TRP A 192 16.44 -4.76 -0.20
N LEU A 193 16.32 -5.54 -1.28
CA LEU A 193 15.06 -5.80 -1.98
C LEU A 193 14.32 -6.92 -1.26
N SER A 194 13.29 -6.60 -0.50
CA SER A 194 12.41 -7.58 0.16
C SER A 194 11.04 -7.63 -0.49
N VAL A 195 10.46 -8.83 -0.52
CA VAL A 195 9.13 -9.08 -1.06
C VAL A 195 8.20 -9.36 0.12
N ILE A 196 7.11 -8.60 0.20
CA ILE A 196 6.10 -8.70 1.25
C ILE A 196 4.88 -9.38 0.64
N PRO A 197 4.62 -10.67 0.97
CA PRO A 197 3.37 -11.32 0.60
C PRO A 197 2.19 -10.69 1.34
N TYR A 198 0.97 -10.88 0.81
CA TYR A 198 -0.24 -10.33 1.42
C TYR A 198 -0.49 -10.80 2.87
N THR A 199 0.01 -11.97 3.25
CA THR A 199 -0.17 -12.58 4.59
C THR A 199 0.67 -11.90 5.67
N SER A 200 1.87 -11.42 5.33
CA SER A 200 2.75 -10.72 6.26
C SER A 200 2.52 -9.21 6.31
N HIS A 201 1.64 -8.69 5.45
CA HIS A 201 1.31 -7.27 5.40
C HIS A 201 0.56 -6.84 6.67
N PRO A 202 1.02 -5.80 7.39
CA PRO A 202 0.32 -5.28 8.55
C PRO A 202 -1.02 -4.67 8.12
N ARG A 203 -2.04 -4.76 8.97
CA ARG A 203 -3.37 -4.25 8.62
C ARG A 203 -3.88 -3.30 9.66
N PHE A 204 -4.58 -2.29 9.19
CA PHE A 204 -5.14 -1.24 10.02
C PHE A 204 -6.57 -0.93 9.60
N THR A 205 -7.43 -0.64 10.57
CA THR A 205 -8.74 -0.04 10.32
C THR A 205 -8.68 1.45 10.60
N PHE A 206 -9.37 2.25 9.79
CA PHE A 206 -9.46 3.68 10.02
C PHE A 206 -10.68 4.01 10.87
N SER A 207 -10.47 4.66 12.01
CA SER A 207 -11.54 5.13 12.87
C SER A 207 -11.83 6.61 12.59
N ALA A 208 -13.01 6.91 12.06
CA ALA A 208 -13.43 8.29 11.77
C ALA A 208 -13.52 9.18 13.02
N GLN A 209 -13.82 8.61 14.19
CA GLN A 209 -13.92 9.36 15.46
C GLN A 209 -12.55 9.82 15.97
N LYS A 210 -11.54 8.97 15.83
CA LYS A 210 -10.17 9.25 16.28
C LYS A 210 -9.30 9.85 15.17
N SER A 211 -9.80 9.88 13.94
CA SER A 211 -9.06 10.20 12.72
C SER A 211 -7.69 9.51 12.67
N HIS A 212 -7.61 8.26 13.14
CA HIS A 212 -6.35 7.51 13.25
C HIS A 212 -6.54 6.05 12.83
N PHE A 213 -5.44 5.46 12.36
CA PHE A 213 -5.35 4.04 12.05
C PHE A 213 -5.15 3.22 13.32
N LEU A 214 -5.98 2.21 13.50
CA LEU A 214 -5.89 1.25 14.59
C LEU A 214 -5.39 -0.08 14.04
N PRO A 215 -4.35 -0.69 14.63
CA PRO A 215 -3.85 -1.98 14.17
C PRO A 215 -4.93 -3.05 14.36
N LEU A 216 -5.11 -3.88 13.34
CA LEU A 216 -5.92 -5.09 13.43
C LEU A 216 -5.00 -6.28 13.73
N PRO A 217 -5.46 -7.27 14.51
CA PRO A 217 -4.70 -8.51 14.68
C PRO A 217 -4.50 -9.20 13.32
N PRO A 218 -3.42 -9.98 13.14
CA PRO A 218 -3.30 -10.87 11.99
C PRO A 218 -4.51 -11.81 11.94
N THR A 219 -5.07 -12.06 10.75
CA THR A 219 -6.32 -12.82 10.62
C THR A 219 -5.97 -14.28 10.66
N GLU A 220 -6.61 -15.00 11.57
CA GLU A 220 -6.48 -16.44 11.69
C GLU A 220 -7.51 -17.20 10.83
N SER A 221 -8.57 -16.53 10.34
CA SER A 221 -9.66 -17.20 9.60
C SER A 221 -9.77 -16.78 8.14
N LEU A 222 -9.75 -17.78 7.25
CA LEU A 222 -10.09 -17.66 5.82
C LEU A 222 -11.57 -17.26 5.61
N LEU A 223 -12.44 -17.60 6.56
CA LEU A 223 -13.87 -17.33 6.55
C LEU A 223 -14.21 -16.29 7.64
N PRO A 224 -14.15 -15.00 7.31
CA PRO A 224 -14.46 -13.93 8.26
C PRO A 224 -15.98 -13.80 8.48
N PRO A 225 -16.40 -13.22 9.62
CA PRO A 225 -17.82 -12.95 9.88
C PRO A 225 -18.39 -11.94 8.86
N PRO A 226 -19.72 -11.91 8.64
CA PRO A 226 -20.36 -10.96 7.72
C PRO A 226 -20.08 -9.48 8.03
N THR A 227 -19.78 -9.17 9.30
CA THR A 227 -19.37 -7.82 9.74
C THR A 227 -18.07 -7.35 9.10
N ALA A 228 -17.18 -8.25 8.69
CA ALA A 228 -15.96 -7.89 7.98
C ALA A 228 -16.26 -7.28 6.59
N ARG A 229 -17.30 -7.78 5.92
CA ARG A 229 -17.75 -7.24 4.62
C ARG A 229 -18.22 -5.79 4.74
N THR A 230 -19.08 -5.52 5.73
CA THR A 230 -19.61 -4.16 5.95
C THR A 230 -18.50 -3.21 6.41
N THR A 231 -17.64 -3.67 7.33
CA THR A 231 -16.50 -2.89 7.82
C THR A 231 -15.53 -2.54 6.69
N SER A 232 -15.26 -3.46 5.76
CA SER A 232 -14.39 -3.21 4.61
C SER A 232 -14.87 -2.03 3.74
N LEU A 233 -16.16 -2.03 3.38
CA LEU A 233 -16.76 -0.96 2.58
C LEU A 233 -16.77 0.39 3.34
N LEU A 234 -17.13 0.36 4.62
CA LEU A 234 -17.12 1.55 5.48
C LEU A 234 -15.71 2.12 5.67
N SER A 235 -14.71 1.27 5.91
CA SER A 235 -13.32 1.70 6.05
C SER A 235 -12.83 2.38 4.78
N ARG A 236 -13.15 1.85 3.60
CA ARG A 236 -12.78 2.47 2.32
C ARG A 236 -13.38 3.87 2.18
N TYR A 237 -14.68 4.01 2.46
CA TYR A 237 -15.34 5.31 2.44
C TYR A 237 -14.72 6.28 3.46
N HIS A 238 -14.50 5.85 4.70
CA HIS A 238 -13.94 6.73 5.74
C HIS A 238 -12.51 7.19 5.44
N ILE A 239 -11.66 6.33 4.86
CA ILE A 239 -10.31 6.72 4.43
C ILE A 239 -10.43 7.82 3.38
N LEU A 240 -11.18 7.60 2.30
CA LEU A 240 -11.33 8.59 1.23
C LEU A 240 -11.97 9.89 1.74
N HIS A 241 -12.99 9.80 2.57
CA HIS A 241 -13.60 10.96 3.22
C HIS A 241 -12.58 11.76 4.04
N ALA A 242 -11.76 11.09 4.87
CA ALA A 242 -10.70 11.77 5.62
C ALA A 242 -9.66 12.42 4.69
N LEU A 243 -9.28 11.78 3.58
CA LEU A 243 -8.35 12.36 2.61
C LEU A 243 -8.93 13.59 1.91
N THR A 244 -10.22 13.56 1.54
CA THR A 244 -10.88 14.74 0.95
C THR A 244 -10.90 15.93 1.90
N LEU A 245 -11.17 15.72 3.19
CA LEU A 245 -11.17 16.78 4.20
C LEU A 245 -9.76 17.31 4.53
N ARG A 246 -8.71 16.55 4.24
CA ARG A 246 -7.32 16.99 4.39
C ARG A 246 -6.84 17.89 3.25
N ASN A 247 -7.55 17.92 2.12
CA ASN A 247 -7.23 18.83 1.03
C ASN A 247 -7.58 20.28 1.42
N PRO A 248 -6.70 21.27 1.17
CA PRO A 248 -6.95 22.69 1.47
C PRO A 248 -8.25 23.23 0.87
N ALA A 249 -8.74 22.70 -0.25
CA ALA A 249 -10.01 23.11 -0.86
C ALA A 249 -11.24 22.88 0.05
N PHE A 250 -11.14 21.97 1.02
CA PHE A 250 -12.19 21.61 1.97
C PHE A 250 -11.94 22.14 3.40
N GLN A 251 -10.80 22.81 3.64
CA GLN A 251 -10.45 23.35 4.94
C GLN A 251 -10.89 24.81 5.04
N ALA A 252 -11.78 25.11 5.99
CA ALA A 252 -12.06 26.49 6.35
C ALA A 252 -10.79 27.16 6.92
N PRO A 253 -10.40 28.36 6.46
CA PRO A 253 -9.26 29.06 7.04
C PRO A 253 -9.52 29.29 8.54
N ALA A 254 -8.68 28.69 9.39
CA ALA A 254 -8.85 28.70 10.84
C ALA A 254 -8.65 30.09 11.48
N VAL A 255 -8.18 31.07 10.72
CA VAL A 255 -7.83 32.40 11.20
C VAL A 255 -8.52 33.46 10.34
N SER A 256 -9.66 33.98 10.82
CA SER A 256 -10.12 35.31 10.42
C SER A 256 -9.30 36.34 11.22
N ILE A 257 -8.12 36.72 10.72
CA ILE A 257 -7.47 37.94 11.22
C ILE A 257 -8.40 39.09 10.88
N THR A 258 -9.01 39.67 11.91
CA THR A 258 -9.67 40.97 11.90
C THR A 258 -8.64 42.07 11.63
N THR A 259 -8.07 42.13 10.43
CA THR A 259 -7.51 43.39 9.91
C THR A 259 -8.58 44.04 9.06
N ARG A 260 -9.36 44.91 9.70
CA ARG A 260 -10.24 45.85 9.01
C ARG A 260 -9.35 46.82 8.22
N HIS A 261 -8.99 46.47 7.00
CA HIS A 261 -8.51 47.45 6.04
C HIS A 261 -9.66 47.76 5.08
N LEU A 262 -10.27 48.93 5.29
CA LEU A 262 -11.31 49.50 4.43
C LEU A 262 -10.70 49.81 3.06
N SER A 263 -10.86 48.90 2.10
CA SER A 263 -10.74 49.22 0.68
C SER A 263 -12.15 49.25 0.09
N ARG A 264 -12.69 50.46 -0.02
CA ARG A 264 -13.88 50.73 -0.84
C ARG A 264 -13.41 50.82 -2.29
N SER A 265 -13.85 49.88 -3.15
CA SER A 265 -14.52 50.13 -4.44
C SER A 265 -14.58 48.87 -5.33
N ALA A 266 -15.82 48.51 -5.67
CA ALA A 266 -16.33 47.88 -6.90
C ALA A 266 -15.72 46.58 -7.49
N SER A 267 -16.48 45.50 -7.24
CA SER A 267 -16.93 44.43 -8.17
C SER A 267 -15.95 43.44 -8.84
N SER A 268 -16.21 42.17 -8.53
CA SER A 268 -16.01 40.95 -9.35
C SER A 268 -14.63 40.28 -9.31
N LEU A 269 -14.37 39.51 -8.24
CA LEU A 269 -13.93 38.09 -8.25
C LEU A 269 -13.61 37.69 -6.80
N THR A 270 -14.42 36.78 -6.24
CA THR A 270 -14.46 36.42 -4.82
C THR A 270 -13.21 35.68 -4.33
N PRO A 271 -12.62 36.03 -3.17
CA PRO A 271 -11.56 35.23 -2.56
C PRO A 271 -12.16 34.02 -1.80
N THR A 272 -11.68 32.81 -2.12
CA THR A 272 -11.73 31.55 -1.35
C THR A 272 -13.12 31.03 -0.90
N GLN A 273 -13.92 30.46 -1.82
CA GLN A 273 -15.02 29.56 -1.43
C GLN A 273 -14.45 28.20 -1.02
N THR A 274 -14.72 27.76 0.20
CA THR A 274 -14.36 26.42 0.68
C THR A 274 -15.50 25.44 0.41
N TYR A 275 -15.18 24.27 -0.15
CA TYR A 275 -16.19 23.26 -0.42
C TYR A 275 -16.61 22.57 0.88
N ARG A 276 -17.93 22.46 1.10
CA ARG A 276 -18.49 21.78 2.28
C ARG A 276 -19.23 20.52 1.86
N LEU A 277 -18.74 19.36 2.31
CA LEU A 277 -19.41 18.08 2.11
C LEU A 277 -20.70 18.02 2.94
N THR A 278 -21.78 17.61 2.30
CA THR A 278 -23.08 17.39 2.94
C THR A 278 -23.38 15.89 2.97
N PRO A 279 -23.70 15.28 4.13
CA PRO A 279 -24.14 13.89 4.17
C PRO A 279 -25.53 13.76 3.55
N ILE A 280 -25.82 12.60 2.96
CA ILE A 280 -27.05 12.34 2.21
C ILE A 280 -28.29 12.52 3.11
N ALA A 281 -28.24 12.11 4.39
CA ALA A 281 -29.33 12.31 5.34
C ALA A 281 -29.73 13.79 5.55
N ASN A 282 -28.83 14.75 5.29
CA ASN A 282 -29.11 16.18 5.45
C ASN A 282 -29.81 16.81 4.23
N LEU A 283 -30.06 16.04 3.17
CA LEU A 283 -30.77 16.51 1.97
C LEU A 283 -32.29 16.55 2.16
N LEU A 284 -32.82 15.73 3.08
CA LEU A 284 -34.24 15.65 3.38
C LEU A 284 -34.80 17.03 3.76
N GLY A 285 -35.84 17.47 3.04
CA GLY A 285 -36.49 18.77 3.26
C GLY A 285 -35.72 19.99 2.72
N ARG A 286 -34.63 19.78 1.95
CA ARG A 286 -33.84 20.83 1.30
C ARG A 286 -33.90 20.72 -0.21
N THR A 287 -35.08 20.93 -0.77
CA THR A 287 -35.29 20.90 -2.22
C THR A 287 -34.77 22.16 -2.88
N GLY A 288 -34.15 22.01 -4.05
CA GLY A 288 -33.71 23.14 -4.88
C GLY A 288 -32.38 23.80 -4.46
N THR A 289 -31.76 23.38 -3.35
CA THR A 289 -30.43 23.86 -2.94
C THR A 289 -29.30 23.03 -3.55
N THR A 290 -28.21 23.70 -3.91
CA THR A 290 -27.00 23.04 -4.42
C THR A 290 -26.20 22.43 -3.27
N HIS A 291 -25.78 21.17 -3.45
CA HIS A 291 -25.00 20.44 -2.46
C HIS A 291 -23.86 19.67 -3.13
N LEU A 292 -22.74 19.56 -2.42
CA LEU A 292 -21.64 18.70 -2.79
C LEU A 292 -21.68 17.43 -1.93
N LEU A 293 -21.82 16.29 -2.61
CA LEU A 293 -21.91 14.97 -1.99
C LEU A 293 -20.64 14.18 -2.28
N LEU A 294 -20.15 13.45 -1.26
CA LEU A 294 -19.19 12.37 -1.43
C LEU A 294 -19.94 11.07 -1.24
N GLY A 295 -19.90 10.16 -2.21
CA GLY A 295 -20.61 8.90 -2.11
C GLY A 295 -20.05 7.83 -3.04
N MET A 296 -20.33 6.57 -2.71
CA MET A 296 -20.02 5.42 -3.54
C MET A 296 -21.15 5.20 -4.55
N LEU A 297 -20.80 5.04 -5.83
CA LEU A 297 -21.75 4.71 -6.87
C LEU A 297 -22.23 3.25 -6.71
N GLY A 298 -23.52 3.02 -6.84
CA GLY A 298 -24.12 1.69 -6.81
C GLY A 298 -25.25 1.59 -7.84
N ILE A 299 -25.53 0.38 -8.29
CA ILE A 299 -26.69 0.10 -9.14
C ILE A 299 -27.75 -0.56 -8.27
N SER A 300 -28.95 0.01 -8.23
CA SER A 300 -30.08 -0.58 -7.51
C SER A 300 -30.57 -1.85 -8.23
N PRO A 301 -31.30 -2.75 -7.55
CA PRO A 301 -31.93 -3.90 -8.22
C PRO A 301 -32.90 -3.51 -9.35
N ALA A 302 -33.43 -2.28 -9.32
CA ALA A 302 -34.29 -1.74 -10.38
C ALA A 302 -33.48 -1.21 -11.59
N GLY A 303 -32.15 -1.25 -11.54
CA GLY A 303 -31.25 -0.75 -12.58
C GLY A 303 -31.00 0.76 -12.54
N SER A 304 -31.54 1.49 -11.56
CA SER A 304 -31.27 2.92 -11.39
C SER A 304 -29.90 3.15 -10.75
N LEU A 305 -29.22 4.22 -11.19
CA LEU A 305 -27.98 4.67 -10.58
C LEU A 305 -28.27 5.27 -9.20
N THR A 306 -27.51 4.85 -8.20
CA THR A 306 -27.64 5.33 -6.82
C THR A 306 -26.29 5.80 -6.29
N LEU A 307 -26.34 6.80 -5.41
CA LEU A 307 -25.20 7.28 -4.64
C LEU A 307 -25.40 6.86 -3.18
N GLN A 308 -24.39 6.26 -2.58
CA GLN A 308 -24.44 5.69 -1.23
C GLN A 308 -23.39 6.32 -0.33
N ASP A 309 -23.80 6.72 0.87
CA ASP A 309 -22.90 7.11 1.96
C ASP A 309 -23.26 6.29 3.24
N PRO A 310 -22.51 6.44 4.35
CA PRO A 310 -22.86 5.75 5.59
C PRO A 310 -24.20 6.16 6.21
N THR A 311 -24.81 7.27 5.76
CA THR A 311 -26.05 7.83 6.30
C THR A 311 -27.29 7.37 5.53
N GLY A 312 -27.17 7.09 4.23
CA GLY A 312 -28.27 6.67 3.38
C GLY A 312 -27.88 6.49 1.92
N SER A 313 -28.89 6.24 1.09
CA SER A 313 -28.73 6.14 -0.37
C SER A 313 -29.77 6.98 -1.09
N ILE A 314 -29.39 7.50 -2.26
CA ILE A 314 -30.23 8.38 -3.09
C ILE A 314 -30.11 8.01 -4.56
N VAL A 315 -31.18 8.17 -5.34
CA VAL A 315 -31.15 7.98 -6.80
C VAL A 315 -30.45 9.16 -7.46
N LEU A 316 -29.53 8.87 -8.36
CA LEU A 316 -28.66 9.85 -9.00
C LEU A 316 -28.96 9.94 -10.50
N ASP A 317 -29.18 11.15 -10.99
CA ASP A 317 -29.28 11.48 -12.41
C ASP A 317 -28.06 12.30 -12.84
N LEU A 318 -27.37 11.82 -13.89
CA LEU A 318 -26.15 12.41 -14.46
C LEU A 318 -26.32 12.82 -15.92
N ALA A 319 -27.55 12.99 -16.42
CA ALA A 319 -27.80 13.37 -17.81
C ALA A 319 -27.11 14.70 -18.19
N HIS A 320 -27.16 15.69 -17.29
CA HIS A 320 -26.56 17.02 -17.44
C HIS A 320 -25.15 17.17 -16.84
N ALA A 321 -24.60 16.10 -16.27
CA ALA A 321 -23.36 16.21 -15.50
C ALA A 321 -22.13 16.43 -16.38
N ARG A 322 -21.29 17.41 -16.02
CA ARG A 322 -19.98 17.66 -16.64
C ARG A 322 -18.85 17.14 -15.73
N PRO A 323 -17.73 16.64 -16.30
CA PRO A 323 -16.56 16.23 -15.52
C PRO A 323 -15.90 17.42 -14.81
N LEU A 324 -15.51 17.26 -13.54
CA LEU A 324 -14.98 18.35 -12.70
C LEU A 324 -13.60 18.90 -13.13
N ALA A 325 -12.80 18.13 -13.87
CA ALA A 325 -11.35 18.41 -14.02
C ALA A 325 -10.81 18.35 -15.46
N SER A 326 -11.62 18.06 -16.48
CA SER A 326 -11.10 17.76 -17.82
C SER A 326 -12.16 17.80 -18.90
N SER A 327 -11.75 17.88 -20.17
CA SER A 327 -12.61 17.51 -21.30
C SER A 327 -13.13 16.07 -21.15
N PHE A 328 -14.24 15.75 -21.81
CA PHE A 328 -14.87 14.42 -21.73
C PHE A 328 -13.95 13.27 -22.15
N ASP A 329 -12.93 13.54 -22.97
CA ASP A 329 -12.00 12.52 -23.45
C ASP A 329 -10.97 12.11 -22.38
N ALA A 330 -10.39 13.11 -21.69
CA ALA A 330 -9.43 12.90 -20.61
C ALA A 330 -10.07 12.60 -19.24
N ALA A 331 -11.39 12.68 -19.13
CA ALA A 331 -12.11 12.43 -17.88
C ALA A 331 -12.01 10.95 -17.42
N PRO A 332 -11.91 10.69 -16.11
CA PRO A 332 -11.82 9.34 -15.58
C PRO A 332 -13.10 8.52 -15.86
N TRP A 333 -12.95 7.20 -15.93
CA TRP A 333 -14.08 6.28 -15.98
C TRP A 333 -14.77 6.25 -14.62
N LEU A 334 -16.07 6.52 -14.61
CA LEU A 334 -16.93 6.31 -13.46
C LEU A 334 -17.55 4.92 -13.57
N TYR A 335 -17.47 4.12 -12.51
CA TYR A 335 -18.01 2.77 -12.48
C TYR A 335 -18.65 2.49 -11.12
N PRO A 336 -19.58 1.51 -11.03
CA PRO A 336 -20.15 1.09 -9.77
C PRO A 336 -19.06 0.68 -8.77
N GLY A 337 -19.20 1.05 -7.51
CA GLY A 337 -18.21 0.84 -6.45
C GLY A 337 -17.13 1.93 -6.36
N ALA A 338 -17.04 2.85 -7.32
CA ALA A 338 -16.18 4.04 -7.21
C ALA A 338 -16.80 5.06 -6.25
N VAL A 339 -15.97 5.69 -5.43
CA VAL A 339 -16.34 6.86 -4.63
C VAL A 339 -16.11 8.10 -5.47
N VAL A 340 -17.13 8.95 -5.56
CA VAL A 340 -17.16 10.14 -6.40
C VAL A 340 -17.58 11.37 -5.61
N LEU A 341 -17.14 12.53 -6.08
CA LEU A 341 -17.66 13.83 -5.71
C LEU A 341 -18.71 14.23 -6.74
N CYS A 342 -19.92 14.51 -6.28
CA CYS A 342 -21.02 14.97 -7.13
C CYS A 342 -21.58 16.29 -6.60
N GLU A 343 -21.55 17.31 -7.42
CA GLU A 343 -22.24 18.56 -7.17
C GLU A 343 -23.58 18.55 -7.90
N GLY A 344 -24.64 18.97 -7.25
CA GLY A 344 -25.95 18.92 -7.85
C GLY A 344 -27.03 19.48 -6.95
N VAL A 345 -28.27 19.33 -7.40
CA VAL A 345 -29.48 19.77 -6.70
C VAL A 345 -30.34 18.57 -6.36
N TYR A 346 -30.88 18.58 -5.15
CA TYR A 346 -31.84 17.59 -4.71
C TYR A 346 -33.27 17.99 -5.12
N HIS A 347 -33.97 17.06 -5.76
CA HIS A 347 -35.37 17.16 -6.14
C HIS A 347 -36.19 16.09 -5.42
N GLU A 348 -37.18 16.50 -4.63
CA GLU A 348 -38.12 15.56 -4.01
C GLU A 348 -39.19 15.16 -5.01
N ASP A 349 -39.23 13.87 -5.36
CA ASP A 349 -40.31 13.30 -6.16
C ASP A 349 -41.54 13.15 -5.25
N PHE A 350 -42.48 14.11 -5.33
CA PHE A 350 -43.79 14.04 -4.67
C PHE A 350 -44.70 13.02 -5.38
N SER A 351 -44.43 11.72 -5.23
CA SER A 351 -45.36 10.68 -5.69
C SER A 351 -46.42 10.38 -4.62
N GLY A 352 -47.39 11.28 -4.47
CA GLY A 352 -48.69 11.02 -3.84
C GLY A 352 -48.79 11.17 -2.30
N ALA A 353 -49.96 11.65 -1.85
CA ALA A 353 -50.29 11.90 -0.45
C ALA A 353 -50.16 10.65 0.43
N GLY A 354 -49.28 10.69 1.44
CA GLY A 354 -49.11 9.64 2.45
C GLY A 354 -47.75 8.94 2.47
N HIS A 355 -46.86 9.22 1.52
CA HIS A 355 -45.51 8.68 1.51
C HIS A 355 -44.59 9.59 2.33
N SER A 356 -44.07 9.10 3.45
CA SER A 356 -42.99 9.76 4.17
C SER A 356 -41.80 9.97 3.21
N GLY A 357 -41.03 11.05 3.36
CA GLY A 357 -39.81 11.31 2.56
C GLY A 357 -38.71 10.23 2.62
N LEU A 358 -39.00 9.12 3.30
CA LEU A 358 -38.27 7.86 3.26
C LEU A 358 -38.94 6.99 2.19
N GLY A 359 -38.28 6.80 1.05
CA GLY A 359 -38.85 6.05 -0.06
C GLY A 359 -39.30 4.66 0.41
N GLY A 360 -40.57 4.33 0.19
CA GLY A 360 -41.16 3.02 0.52
C GLY A 360 -40.65 1.85 -0.34
N GLY A 361 -39.45 1.98 -0.92
CA GLY A 361 -38.84 1.01 -1.82
C GLY A 361 -37.89 0.08 -1.06
N SER A 362 -38.18 -1.21 -1.13
CA SER A 362 -37.33 -2.33 -0.70
C SER A 362 -35.85 -2.15 -1.09
N GLY A 363 -35.03 -1.68 -0.14
CA GLY A 363 -33.58 -1.57 -0.25
C GLY A 363 -32.94 -1.62 1.14
N VAL A 364 -31.76 -2.24 1.24
CA VAL A 364 -31.03 -2.35 2.52
C VAL A 364 -30.40 -0.99 2.85
N GLY A 365 -30.93 -0.32 3.86
CA GLY A 365 -30.48 1.01 4.31
C GLY A 365 -31.35 2.12 3.72
N GLY A 366 -32.00 2.91 4.59
CA GLY A 366 -33.03 3.89 4.24
C GLY A 366 -32.71 4.69 2.97
N THR A 367 -33.41 4.34 1.88
CA THR A 367 -33.39 5.09 0.64
C THR A 367 -34.18 6.38 0.86
N ILE A 368 -33.53 7.51 0.65
CA ILE A 368 -34.19 8.81 0.67
C ILE A 368 -35.06 8.92 -0.59
N GLY A 369 -36.30 9.39 -0.45
CA GLY A 369 -37.17 9.64 -1.59
C GLY A 369 -36.60 10.75 -2.50
N GLY A 370 -37.02 10.81 -3.76
CA GLY A 370 -36.53 11.81 -4.71
C GLY A 370 -35.26 11.44 -5.46
N LYS A 371 -34.75 12.42 -6.22
CA LYS A 371 -33.64 12.29 -7.16
C LYS A 371 -32.63 13.41 -6.95
N PHE A 372 -31.35 13.08 -7.05
CA PHE A 372 -30.28 14.06 -7.08
C PHE A 372 -29.83 14.28 -8.52
N ILE A 373 -29.96 15.51 -9.01
CA ILE A 373 -29.56 15.89 -10.37
C ILE A 373 -28.14 16.47 -10.29
N GLY A 374 -27.16 15.75 -10.84
CA GLY A 374 -25.76 16.16 -10.84
C GLY A 374 -25.44 17.14 -11.96
N PHE A 375 -24.78 18.25 -11.62
CA PHE A 375 -24.22 19.21 -12.58
C PHE A 375 -22.74 18.95 -12.85
N SER A 376 -21.98 18.59 -11.82
CA SER A 376 -20.58 18.25 -11.95
C SER A 376 -20.26 16.95 -11.21
N VAL A 377 -19.43 16.10 -11.83
CA VAL A 377 -19.00 14.82 -11.25
C VAL A 377 -17.50 14.63 -11.40
N GLY A 378 -16.86 14.15 -10.33
CA GLY A 378 -15.41 13.96 -10.30
C GLY A 378 -14.97 12.88 -9.33
N VAL A 379 -13.69 12.56 -9.40
CA VAL A 379 -13.03 11.67 -8.44
C VAL A 379 -12.52 12.49 -7.24
N PRO A 380 -12.44 11.91 -6.03
CA PRO A 380 -11.88 12.60 -4.88
C PRO A 380 -10.41 12.98 -5.13
N PRO A 381 -9.93 14.08 -4.54
CA PRO A 381 -8.53 14.48 -4.67
C PRO A 381 -7.59 13.44 -4.02
N VAL A 382 -6.40 13.32 -4.60
CA VAL A 382 -5.37 12.36 -4.18
C VAL A 382 -4.30 13.06 -3.36
N GLU A 383 -3.93 12.48 -2.22
CA GLU A 383 -2.86 13.00 -1.36
C GLU A 383 -1.52 12.37 -1.74
N ARG A 384 -0.48 13.20 -1.87
CA ARG A 384 0.90 12.72 -2.10
C ARG A 384 1.41 11.88 -0.94
N ARG A 385 2.23 10.87 -1.21
CA ARG A 385 2.82 10.00 -0.17
C ARG A 385 3.54 10.78 0.94
N ASN A 386 4.36 11.76 0.57
CA ASN A 386 5.13 12.57 1.54
C ASN A 386 4.21 13.37 2.47
N ALA A 387 3.12 13.94 1.94
CA ALA A 387 2.10 14.63 2.73
C ALA A 387 1.35 13.65 3.66
N ALA A 388 0.99 12.47 3.14
CA ALA A 388 0.29 11.43 3.89
C ALA A 388 1.11 10.90 5.07
N LEU A 389 2.44 10.80 4.92
CA LEU A 389 3.36 10.36 5.97
C LEU A 389 3.91 11.53 6.82
N GLY A 390 3.66 12.77 6.44
CA GLY A 390 4.21 13.96 7.11
C GLY A 390 5.73 14.04 7.01
N VAL A 391 6.29 13.65 5.86
CA VAL A 391 7.72 13.77 5.53
C VAL A 391 7.94 15.13 4.88
N VAL A 392 8.87 15.91 5.44
CA VAL A 392 9.33 17.17 4.83
C VAL A 392 10.30 16.83 3.71
N GLU A 393 10.01 17.29 2.48
CA GLU A 393 10.93 17.11 1.35
C GLU A 393 12.22 17.92 1.57
N GLU A 394 13.37 17.25 1.51
CA GLU A 394 14.69 17.90 1.49
C GLU A 394 14.84 18.66 0.16
N GLY A 395 14.47 19.94 0.13
CA GLY A 395 14.59 20.79 -1.07
C GLY A 395 13.52 21.87 -1.22
N ALA A 396 12.43 21.83 -0.45
CA ALA A 396 11.50 22.95 -0.39
C ALA A 396 12.20 24.14 0.29
N VAL A 397 12.41 25.23 -0.43
CA VAL A 397 12.95 26.49 0.09
C VAL A 397 12.11 26.90 1.28
N LYS A 398 12.67 26.75 2.49
CA LYS A 398 12.06 27.22 3.72
C LYS A 398 11.89 28.73 3.60
N SER A 399 10.67 29.20 3.34
CA SER A 399 10.35 30.61 3.57
C SER A 399 10.47 30.86 5.07
N GLU A 400 11.22 31.89 5.47
CA GLU A 400 11.63 32.12 6.87
C GLU A 400 10.47 32.24 7.88
N LYS A 401 9.22 32.40 7.40
CA LYS A 401 8.00 32.39 8.22
C LYS A 401 7.60 31.02 8.79
N GLU A 402 8.14 29.91 8.29
CA GLU A 402 7.80 28.55 8.75
C GLU A 402 8.79 27.98 9.79
N LYS A 403 9.71 28.80 10.33
CA LYS A 403 10.65 28.34 11.38
C LYS A 403 10.02 28.24 12.78
N GLY A 404 8.82 28.81 13.00
CA GLY A 404 8.13 28.83 14.30
C GLY A 404 6.99 27.81 14.45
N GLU A 405 6.52 27.24 13.34
CA GLU A 405 5.60 26.12 13.34
C GLU A 405 6.38 24.93 12.79
N GLU A 406 6.91 24.07 13.67
CA GLU A 406 7.02 22.67 13.29
C GLU A 406 5.62 22.29 12.80
N ALA A 407 5.40 22.27 11.49
CA ALA A 407 4.11 21.97 10.93
C ALA A 407 3.66 20.68 11.60
N LEU A 408 2.64 20.77 12.46
CA LEU A 408 1.84 19.65 12.95
C LEU A 408 1.10 19.05 11.74
N GLY A 409 1.84 18.69 10.69
CA GLY A 409 1.34 18.10 9.48
C GLY A 409 0.69 16.79 9.89
N GLY A 410 -0.64 16.74 9.74
CA GLY A 410 -1.51 15.65 10.15
C GLY A 410 -1.31 14.35 9.40
N GLY A 411 -0.07 14.00 9.06
CA GLY A 411 0.33 12.76 8.39
C GLY A 411 0.57 11.62 9.37
N PHE A 412 0.38 10.40 8.89
CA PHE A 412 0.39 9.16 9.67
C PHE A 412 1.79 8.51 9.73
N GLY A 413 2.86 9.31 9.76
CA GLY A 413 4.24 8.82 9.67
C GLY A 413 4.72 7.93 10.82
N TRP A 414 4.01 7.91 11.95
CA TRP A 414 4.27 7.00 13.07
C TRP A 414 3.62 5.62 12.89
N THR A 415 2.65 5.50 11.97
CA THR A 415 1.99 4.21 11.67
C THR A 415 2.92 3.37 10.79
N ALA A 416 3.18 2.14 11.21
CA ALA A 416 4.00 1.19 10.45
C ALA A 416 3.15 0.46 9.40
N PHE A 417 2.92 1.12 8.24
CA PHE A 417 2.20 0.51 7.12
C PHE A 417 2.99 -0.64 6.45
N LEU A 418 4.28 -0.76 6.74
CA LEU A 418 5.16 -1.81 6.25
C LEU A 418 5.79 -2.57 7.44
N PRO A 419 6.10 -3.88 7.30
CA PRO A 419 6.77 -4.65 8.33
C PRO A 419 8.15 -4.09 8.74
N SER A 420 8.81 -3.36 7.83
CA SER A 420 10.13 -2.75 8.06
C SER A 420 10.15 -1.60 9.06
N GLY A 421 8.98 -1.16 9.53
CA GLY A 421 8.83 -0.07 10.50
C GLY A 421 8.03 1.11 9.97
N SER A 422 7.96 2.18 10.76
CA SER A 422 7.29 3.43 10.39
C SER A 422 8.25 4.43 9.76
N GLU A 423 7.70 5.35 8.99
CA GLU A 423 8.48 6.31 8.21
C GLU A 423 9.25 7.29 9.10
N LYS A 424 8.62 7.77 10.19
CA LYS A 424 9.28 8.67 11.15
C LYS A 424 10.34 7.98 12.00
N ALA A 425 10.20 6.67 12.27
CA ALA A 425 11.17 5.94 13.09
C ALA A 425 12.37 5.45 12.27
N THR A 426 12.13 4.85 11.10
CA THR A 426 13.15 4.11 10.34
C THR A 426 13.45 4.75 8.99
N GLY A 427 12.54 5.55 8.44
CA GLY A 427 12.65 6.08 7.07
C GLY A 427 13.84 7.02 6.85
N GLY A 428 14.22 7.84 7.85
CA GLY A 428 15.40 8.69 7.78
C GLY A 428 16.70 7.89 7.59
N ARG A 429 16.88 6.82 8.37
CA ARG A 429 18.03 5.90 8.26
C ARG A 429 18.03 5.19 6.91
N MET A 430 16.88 4.67 6.49
CA MET A 430 16.76 3.93 5.24
C MET A 430 17.02 4.78 4.00
N ARG A 431 16.60 6.04 3.97
CA ARG A 431 16.91 6.99 2.88
C ARG A 431 18.41 7.29 2.78
N ARG A 432 19.10 7.42 3.92
CA ARG A 432 20.57 7.61 3.93
C ARG A 432 21.27 6.39 3.34
N LEU A 433 20.82 5.18 3.71
CA LEU A 433 21.33 3.93 3.16
C LEU A 433 21.04 3.80 1.65
N GLU A 434 19.82 4.14 1.20
CA GLU A 434 19.45 4.17 -0.21
C GLU A 434 20.37 5.11 -0.99
N LYS A 435 20.56 6.37 -0.53
CA LYS A 435 21.47 7.33 -1.16
C LYS A 435 22.94 6.84 -1.13
N GLY A 436 23.38 6.26 -0.02
CA GLY A 436 24.77 5.83 0.18
C GLY A 436 25.17 4.60 -0.64
N ILE A 437 24.26 3.62 -0.78
CA ILE A 437 24.50 2.38 -1.53
C ILE A 437 24.08 2.57 -2.99
N LEU A 438 22.82 2.89 -3.25
CA LEU A 438 22.27 2.94 -4.60
C LEU A 438 22.80 4.14 -5.38
N GLY A 439 23.14 5.25 -4.72
CA GLY A 439 23.77 6.42 -5.36
C GLY A 439 25.16 6.16 -5.93
N LYS A 440 25.88 5.13 -5.45
CA LYS A 440 27.23 4.75 -5.91
C LYS A 440 27.25 3.67 -6.99
N VAL A 441 26.14 2.95 -7.16
CA VAL A 441 26.00 1.85 -8.15
C VAL A 441 25.84 2.43 -9.56
N GLU A 442 26.27 1.77 -10.63
CA GLU A 442 26.04 2.27 -12.00
C GLU A 442 24.54 2.32 -12.38
N ARG A 443 24.17 3.12 -13.39
CA ARG A 443 22.77 3.25 -13.85
C ARG A 443 22.17 1.91 -14.28
N GLU A 444 22.97 1.02 -14.85
CA GLU A 444 22.50 -0.23 -15.46
C GLU A 444 22.11 -1.27 -14.40
N ARG A 445 22.92 -1.38 -13.34
CA ARG A 445 22.64 -2.24 -12.18
C ARG A 445 21.49 -1.80 -11.29
N ARG A 446 21.02 -0.56 -11.43
CA ARG A 446 19.83 -0.04 -10.71
C ARG A 446 18.51 -0.43 -11.37
N ARG A 447 18.53 -1.00 -12.58
CA ARG A 447 17.34 -1.31 -13.37
C ARG A 447 16.62 -2.54 -12.82
N VAL A 448 15.30 -2.45 -12.70
CA VAL A 448 14.38 -3.56 -12.45
C VAL A 448 13.61 -3.79 -13.74
N VAL A 449 13.68 -4.99 -14.28
CA VAL A 449 13.01 -5.36 -15.53
C VAL A 449 11.65 -5.94 -15.19
N VAL A 450 10.58 -5.40 -15.77
CA VAL A 450 9.21 -5.82 -15.53
C VAL A 450 8.64 -6.40 -16.82
N LEU A 451 8.23 -7.66 -16.75
CA LEU A 451 7.64 -8.42 -17.85
C LEU A 451 6.20 -8.75 -17.49
N GLY A 452 5.27 -8.45 -18.41
CA GLY A 452 3.84 -8.73 -18.24
C GLY A 452 3.38 -9.85 -19.14
N GLU A 453 2.53 -10.74 -18.61
CA GLU A 453 1.83 -11.78 -19.37
C GLU A 453 2.78 -12.72 -20.13
N VAL A 454 3.66 -13.38 -19.38
CA VAL A 454 4.64 -14.34 -19.93
C VAL A 454 3.99 -15.72 -20.12
N ASN A 455 3.22 -15.88 -21.19
CA ASN A 455 2.59 -17.14 -21.57
C ASN A 455 3.64 -18.21 -21.97
N CYS A 456 3.84 -19.22 -21.13
CA CYS A 456 4.82 -20.28 -21.33
C CYS A 456 4.36 -21.38 -22.31
N ASP A 457 3.06 -21.44 -22.62
CA ASP A 457 2.46 -22.34 -23.59
C ASP A 457 2.65 -21.86 -25.04
N VAL A 458 2.79 -20.54 -25.23
CA VAL A 458 3.01 -19.95 -26.55
C VAL A 458 4.51 -19.96 -26.87
N PRO A 459 4.98 -20.70 -27.90
CA PRO A 459 6.41 -20.80 -28.21
C PRO A 459 7.02 -19.45 -28.59
N GLU A 460 6.25 -18.59 -29.24
CA GLU A 460 6.67 -17.24 -29.61
C GLU A 460 7.00 -16.38 -28.38
N CYS A 461 6.30 -16.60 -27.26
CA CYS A 461 6.52 -15.88 -26.01
C CYS A 461 7.84 -16.30 -25.37
N LEU A 462 8.15 -17.59 -25.42
CA LEU A 462 9.44 -18.13 -24.99
C LEU A 462 10.60 -17.64 -25.86
N GLU A 463 10.40 -17.52 -27.17
CA GLU A 463 11.38 -16.91 -28.08
C GLU A 463 11.58 -15.42 -27.78
N GLY A 464 10.49 -14.70 -27.54
CA GLY A 464 10.53 -13.30 -27.12
C GLY A 464 11.28 -13.11 -25.80
N LEU A 465 10.99 -13.96 -24.82
CA LEU A 465 11.71 -13.99 -23.54
C LEU A 465 13.20 -14.29 -23.75
N ARG A 466 13.55 -15.27 -24.59
CA ARG A 466 14.95 -15.56 -24.94
C ARG A 466 15.67 -14.35 -25.53
N LYS A 467 14.99 -13.55 -26.37
CA LYS A 467 15.56 -12.31 -26.93
C LYS A 467 15.78 -11.23 -25.87
N VAL A 468 14.83 -11.03 -24.96
CA VAL A 468 14.98 -10.08 -23.84
C VAL A 468 16.11 -10.50 -22.91
N LEU A 469 16.17 -11.78 -22.52
CA LEU A 469 17.26 -12.30 -21.69
C LEU A 469 18.60 -12.24 -22.43
N GLY A 470 18.62 -12.55 -23.73
CA GLY A 470 19.80 -12.41 -24.59
C GLY A 470 20.29 -10.97 -24.73
N HIS A 471 19.41 -9.97 -24.64
CA HIS A 471 19.79 -8.55 -24.61
C HIS A 471 20.61 -8.23 -23.36
N TYR A 472 20.14 -8.62 -22.17
CA TYR A 472 20.86 -8.39 -20.92
C TYR A 472 22.07 -9.31 -20.75
N ALA A 473 22.05 -10.52 -21.29
CA ALA A 473 23.18 -11.44 -21.21
C ALA A 473 24.39 -11.01 -22.06
N LYS A 474 24.21 -10.11 -23.04
CA LYS A 474 25.33 -9.51 -23.80
C LYS A 474 26.21 -8.61 -22.92
N GLU A 475 25.64 -8.05 -21.86
CA GLU A 475 26.35 -7.27 -20.85
C GLU A 475 27.14 -8.25 -19.98
N LYS A 476 28.36 -8.62 -20.44
CA LYS A 476 29.22 -9.63 -19.77
C LYS A 476 29.72 -9.18 -18.40
N GLU A 477 29.61 -7.90 -18.06
CA GLU A 477 30.02 -7.34 -16.78
C GLU A 477 28.90 -7.51 -15.75
N GLU A 478 29.19 -8.19 -14.64
CA GLU A 478 28.24 -8.38 -13.54
C GLU A 478 27.73 -7.04 -12.97
N GLU A 479 28.52 -5.97 -13.11
CA GLU A 479 28.21 -4.61 -12.66
C GLU A 479 27.16 -3.89 -13.53
N LYS A 480 26.79 -4.46 -14.70
CA LYS A 480 25.77 -3.88 -15.59
C LYS A 480 24.45 -4.66 -15.60
N LEU A 481 24.46 -5.88 -15.08
CA LEU A 481 23.26 -6.72 -14.97
C LEU A 481 22.17 -6.05 -14.14
N PRO A 482 20.89 -6.22 -14.49
CA PRO A 482 19.79 -5.58 -13.75
C PRO A 482 19.68 -6.09 -12.31
N LEU A 483 19.11 -5.26 -11.43
CA LEU A 483 18.90 -5.59 -10.02
C LEU A 483 17.95 -6.78 -9.84
N ALA A 484 16.83 -6.74 -10.55
CA ALA A 484 15.77 -7.73 -10.42
C ALA A 484 14.93 -7.87 -11.69
N PHE A 485 14.38 -9.07 -11.89
CA PHE A 485 13.33 -9.37 -12.86
C PHE A 485 12.02 -9.61 -12.12
N VAL A 486 11.00 -8.82 -12.45
CA VAL A 486 9.62 -9.01 -12.00
C VAL A 486 8.85 -9.61 -13.17
N VAL A 487 8.62 -10.91 -13.10
CA VAL A 487 7.87 -11.65 -14.10
C VAL A 487 6.43 -11.77 -13.60
N VAL A 488 5.52 -11.13 -14.31
CA VAL A 488 4.10 -11.12 -13.97
C VAL A 488 3.35 -12.01 -14.95
N GLY A 489 2.52 -12.91 -14.41
CA GLY A 489 1.65 -13.79 -15.17
C GLY A 489 0.55 -13.02 -15.94
N SER A 490 -0.42 -13.70 -16.55
CA SER A 490 -0.63 -15.15 -16.53
C SER A 490 0.47 -15.92 -17.24
N TYR A 491 0.87 -17.07 -16.70
CA TYR A 491 1.88 -17.94 -17.30
C TYR A 491 1.32 -18.87 -18.38
N VAL A 492 0.00 -18.94 -18.53
CA VAL A 492 -0.66 -19.74 -19.57
C VAL A 492 -1.75 -18.90 -20.24
N SER A 493 -1.90 -19.05 -21.55
CA SER A 493 -2.86 -18.27 -22.35
C SER A 493 -4.32 -18.58 -21.99
N SER A 494 -4.60 -19.83 -21.61
CA SER A 494 -5.94 -20.30 -21.24
C SER A 494 -5.93 -20.98 -19.87
N ALA A 495 -7.09 -21.01 -19.22
CA ALA A 495 -7.26 -21.64 -17.91
C ALA A 495 -7.23 -23.17 -18.03
N VAL A 496 -6.03 -23.74 -17.96
CA VAL A 496 -5.78 -25.18 -18.16
C VAL A 496 -6.33 -26.03 -17.02
N MET A 497 -6.41 -25.53 -15.78
CA MET A 497 -6.82 -26.39 -14.64
C MET A 497 -8.32 -26.73 -14.58
N CYS A 498 -9.15 -26.23 -15.51
CA CYS A 498 -10.58 -26.55 -15.55
C CYS A 498 -10.89 -27.58 -16.65
N GLU A 499 -11.69 -28.60 -16.31
CA GLU A 499 -12.02 -29.81 -17.10
C GLU A 499 -12.79 -29.59 -18.44
N GLY A 500 -12.63 -28.46 -19.13
CA GLY A 500 -13.35 -28.14 -20.37
C GLY A 500 -12.57 -28.37 -21.67
N LYS A 501 -11.24 -28.35 -21.62
CA LYS A 501 -10.34 -28.68 -22.73
C LYS A 501 -9.27 -29.60 -22.17
N ALA A 502 -8.79 -30.56 -22.97
CA ALA A 502 -7.96 -31.69 -22.57
C ALA A 502 -6.57 -31.36 -21.95
N GLY A 503 -6.35 -30.13 -21.50
CA GLY A 503 -5.16 -29.75 -20.76
C GLY A 503 -5.32 -30.01 -19.29
N GLY A 504 -4.58 -30.99 -18.77
CA GLY A 504 -4.49 -31.23 -17.34
C GLY A 504 -3.40 -30.37 -16.69
N SER A 505 -3.20 -30.58 -15.39
CA SER A 505 -2.03 -30.09 -14.64
C SER A 505 -0.67 -30.45 -15.28
N ILE A 506 -0.66 -31.43 -16.19
CA ILE A 506 0.50 -31.84 -16.98
C ILE A 506 0.92 -30.76 -17.98
N GLU A 507 0.01 -30.21 -18.78
CA GLU A 507 0.33 -29.17 -19.77
C GLU A 507 0.87 -27.90 -19.09
N TYR A 508 0.24 -27.52 -17.98
CA TYR A 508 0.74 -26.42 -17.14
C TYR A 508 2.18 -26.69 -16.69
N LYS A 509 2.47 -27.90 -16.21
CA LYS A 509 3.83 -28.31 -15.82
C LYS A 509 4.80 -28.33 -17.00
N GLU A 510 4.36 -28.72 -18.19
CA GLU A 510 5.16 -28.68 -19.42
C GLU A 510 5.55 -27.26 -19.81
N GLY A 511 4.63 -26.30 -19.69
CA GLY A 511 4.93 -24.87 -19.85
C GLY A 511 6.04 -24.39 -18.91
N PHE A 512 5.96 -24.73 -17.62
CA PHE A 512 7.04 -24.40 -16.66
C PHE A 512 8.35 -25.15 -16.94
N ASN A 513 8.29 -26.36 -17.49
CA ASN A 513 9.49 -27.08 -17.93
C ASN A 513 10.16 -26.39 -19.13
N ALA A 514 9.37 -25.87 -20.07
CA ALA A 514 9.86 -25.10 -21.21
C ALA A 514 10.48 -23.76 -20.75
N LEU A 515 9.83 -23.05 -19.82
CA LEU A 515 10.39 -21.86 -19.18
C LEU A 515 11.72 -22.17 -18.47
N ALA A 516 11.79 -23.27 -17.72
CA ALA A 516 13.02 -23.70 -17.06
C ALA A 516 14.16 -23.98 -18.06
N ALA A 517 13.85 -24.54 -19.23
CA ALA A 517 14.83 -24.77 -20.29
C ALA A 517 15.38 -23.45 -20.86
N VAL A 518 14.53 -22.44 -21.09
CA VAL A 518 14.97 -21.11 -21.54
C VAL A 518 15.83 -20.42 -20.49
N LEU A 519 15.45 -20.49 -19.20
CA LEU A 519 16.23 -19.89 -18.12
C LEU A 519 17.61 -20.54 -17.96
N ALA A 520 17.72 -21.85 -18.20
CA ALA A 520 18.99 -22.59 -18.11
C ALA A 520 20.03 -22.11 -19.13
N GLU A 521 19.62 -21.49 -20.24
CA GLU A 521 20.54 -20.90 -21.24
C GLU A 521 21.29 -19.68 -20.69
N PHE A 522 20.82 -19.04 -19.61
CA PHE A 522 21.33 -17.76 -19.11
C PHE A 522 21.77 -17.80 -17.62
N PRO A 523 22.75 -18.63 -17.23
CA PRO A 523 23.15 -18.79 -15.83
C PRO A 523 23.75 -17.52 -15.19
N ALA A 524 24.28 -16.59 -16.00
CA ALA A 524 24.79 -15.30 -15.49
C ALA A 524 23.66 -14.44 -14.88
N LEU A 525 22.49 -14.39 -15.52
CA LEU A 525 21.33 -13.62 -15.03
C LEU A 525 20.70 -14.25 -13.80
N LEU A 526 20.69 -15.59 -13.71
CA LEU A 526 20.16 -16.31 -12.56
C LEU A 526 21.00 -16.11 -11.28
N ARG A 527 22.31 -15.87 -11.44
CA ARG A 527 23.23 -15.50 -10.36
C ARG A 527 23.20 -14.01 -10.03
N GLY A 528 23.18 -13.16 -11.05
CA GLY A 528 23.31 -11.71 -10.91
C GLY A 528 22.04 -11.01 -10.43
N CYS A 529 20.85 -11.52 -10.78
CA CYS A 529 19.59 -10.78 -10.63
C CYS A 529 18.63 -11.47 -9.64
N LYS A 530 17.83 -10.68 -8.90
CA LYS A 530 16.75 -11.24 -8.07
C LYS A 530 15.51 -11.50 -8.92
N TRP A 531 14.85 -12.64 -8.73
CA TRP A 531 13.67 -13.02 -9.52
C TRP A 531 12.42 -13.02 -8.66
N VAL A 532 11.38 -12.35 -9.15
CA VAL A 532 10.06 -12.27 -8.50
C VAL A 532 9.01 -12.73 -9.50
N PHE A 533 8.27 -13.78 -9.13
CA PHE A 533 7.21 -14.36 -9.95
C PHE A 533 5.85 -14.07 -9.32
N VAL A 534 5.00 -13.34 -10.04
CA VAL A 534 3.64 -12.98 -9.62
C VAL A 534 2.63 -13.77 -10.46
N PRO A 535 1.63 -14.46 -9.87
CA PRO A 535 0.62 -15.18 -10.62
C PRO A 535 -0.46 -14.25 -11.20
N GLY A 536 -1.07 -14.67 -12.31
CA GLY A 536 -2.25 -14.09 -12.93
C GLY A 536 -3.51 -14.95 -12.78
N ASP A 537 -4.60 -14.52 -13.41
CA ASP A 537 -5.93 -15.15 -13.27
C ASP A 537 -6.07 -16.50 -14.02
N ASN A 538 -5.16 -16.86 -14.93
CA ASN A 538 -5.18 -18.16 -15.62
C ASN A 538 -4.25 -19.21 -14.97
N ASP A 539 -3.55 -18.86 -13.90
CA ASP A 539 -2.57 -19.76 -13.27
C ASP A 539 -3.24 -20.79 -12.35
N ALA A 540 -2.44 -21.70 -11.77
CA ALA A 540 -2.94 -22.91 -11.10
C ALA A 540 -4.12 -22.71 -10.13
N TRP A 541 -3.99 -21.80 -9.14
CA TRP A 541 -5.07 -21.57 -8.17
C TRP A 541 -6.27 -20.87 -8.80
N PRO A 542 -6.10 -19.75 -9.53
CA PRO A 542 -7.26 -19.05 -10.05
C PRO A 542 -8.00 -19.83 -11.15
N SER A 543 -7.28 -20.51 -12.06
CA SER A 543 -7.90 -21.25 -13.15
C SER A 543 -8.78 -22.42 -12.70
N ALA A 544 -8.43 -23.07 -11.59
CA ALA A 544 -9.21 -24.18 -11.03
C ALA A 544 -10.63 -23.77 -10.59
N PHE A 545 -10.81 -22.51 -10.16
CA PHE A 545 -12.11 -21.99 -9.70
C PHE A 545 -12.78 -21.08 -10.72
N GLY A 546 -12.00 -20.27 -11.43
CA GLY A 546 -12.51 -19.18 -12.27
C GLY A 546 -12.73 -19.53 -13.72
N MET A 547 -12.21 -20.65 -14.25
CA MET A 547 -12.16 -20.92 -15.70
C MET A 547 -11.56 -19.75 -16.52
N GLY A 548 -10.63 -18.99 -15.93
CA GLY A 548 -10.08 -17.76 -16.53
C GLY A 548 -10.93 -16.50 -16.33
N SER A 549 -12.01 -16.59 -15.53
CA SER A 549 -12.74 -15.46 -14.99
C SER A 549 -12.08 -14.92 -13.72
N SER A 550 -12.54 -13.76 -13.26
CA SER A 550 -12.00 -13.09 -12.08
C SER A 550 -12.27 -13.86 -10.78
N VAL A 551 -11.20 -14.31 -10.13
CA VAL A 551 -11.19 -14.98 -8.82
C VAL A 551 -11.14 -13.98 -7.66
N ALA A 552 -11.27 -14.45 -6.43
CA ALA A 552 -11.08 -13.60 -5.25
C ALA A 552 -9.61 -13.18 -5.07
N LEU A 553 -9.36 -11.87 -4.93
CA LEU A 553 -8.05 -11.35 -4.49
C LEU A 553 -8.00 -11.24 -2.96
N PRO A 554 -6.84 -11.39 -2.30
CA PRO A 554 -5.53 -11.81 -2.84
C PRO A 554 -5.44 -13.30 -3.21
N VAL A 555 -4.54 -13.63 -4.14
CA VAL A 555 -4.22 -15.00 -4.59
C VAL A 555 -2.81 -15.38 -4.12
N GLU A 556 -2.64 -16.62 -3.67
CA GLU A 556 -1.34 -17.16 -3.26
C GLU A 556 -0.42 -17.48 -4.46
N GLY A 557 0.89 -17.55 -4.21
CA GLY A 557 1.88 -17.89 -5.24
C GLY A 557 1.68 -19.27 -5.85
N VAL A 558 2.28 -19.49 -7.01
CA VAL A 558 2.21 -20.76 -7.74
C VAL A 558 2.76 -21.91 -6.88
N PRO A 559 2.06 -23.07 -6.78
CA PRO A 559 2.49 -24.21 -5.98
C PRO A 559 3.88 -24.72 -6.35
N GLU A 560 4.60 -25.23 -5.35
CA GLU A 560 5.95 -25.80 -5.54
C GLU A 560 5.99 -27.00 -6.48
N VAL A 561 4.85 -27.72 -6.61
CA VAL A 561 4.72 -28.88 -7.49
C VAL A 561 5.06 -28.54 -8.95
N PHE A 562 4.70 -27.34 -9.40
CA PHE A 562 4.95 -26.87 -10.77
C PHE A 562 6.30 -26.18 -10.92
N THR A 563 6.79 -25.53 -9.86
CA THR A 563 8.00 -24.69 -9.92
C THR A 563 9.29 -25.43 -9.59
N SER A 564 9.20 -26.68 -9.13
CA SER A 564 10.34 -27.52 -8.73
C SER A 564 11.50 -27.56 -9.73
N ARG A 565 11.22 -27.67 -11.03
CA ARG A 565 12.26 -27.68 -12.08
C ARG A 565 12.91 -26.31 -12.26
N VAL A 566 12.13 -25.24 -12.21
CA VAL A 566 12.64 -23.86 -12.26
C VAL A 566 13.57 -23.61 -11.07
N LYS A 567 13.13 -23.94 -9.84
CA LYS A 567 13.95 -23.83 -8.62
C LYS A 567 15.25 -24.64 -8.72
N ARG A 568 15.21 -25.81 -9.36
CA ARG A 568 16.41 -26.63 -9.60
C ARG A 568 17.41 -25.92 -10.51
N VAL A 569 16.97 -25.32 -11.62
CA VAL A 569 17.83 -24.56 -12.54
C VAL A 569 18.50 -23.38 -11.83
N PHE A 570 17.76 -22.66 -10.96
CA PHE A 570 18.34 -21.60 -10.13
C PHE A 570 19.43 -22.10 -9.18
N ARG A 571 19.22 -23.25 -8.52
CA ARG A 571 20.21 -23.85 -7.63
C ARG A 571 21.45 -24.34 -8.38
N GLU A 572 21.28 -24.95 -9.54
CA GLU A 572 22.37 -25.41 -10.41
C GLU A 572 23.23 -24.22 -10.85
N ALA A 573 22.62 -23.16 -11.39
CA ALA A 573 23.31 -21.95 -11.82
C ALA A 573 24.07 -21.25 -10.67
N ARG A 574 23.54 -21.25 -9.45
CA ARG A 574 24.22 -20.66 -8.28
C ARG A 574 25.36 -21.54 -7.76
N SER A 575 25.23 -22.86 -7.84
CA SER A 575 26.28 -23.79 -7.39
C SER A 575 27.57 -23.70 -8.20
N GLU A 576 27.46 -23.41 -9.50
CA GLU A 576 28.59 -23.18 -10.40
C GLU A 576 29.32 -21.86 -10.09
N GLY A 577 28.69 -20.93 -9.37
CA GLY A 577 29.16 -19.56 -9.17
C GLY A 577 30.23 -19.35 -8.10
N GLY A 578 30.68 -20.38 -7.38
CA GLY A 578 31.79 -20.32 -6.39
C GLY A 578 31.54 -19.48 -5.13
N LYS A 579 30.66 -18.45 -5.17
CA LYS A 579 30.22 -17.65 -4.02
C LYS A 579 28.84 -18.12 -3.56
N LYS A 580 28.78 -18.72 -2.37
CA LYS A 580 27.51 -18.91 -1.64
C LYS A 580 27.03 -17.54 -1.17
N GLU A 581 26.28 -16.82 -2.00
CA GLU A 581 25.55 -15.65 -1.57
C GLU A 581 24.32 -16.11 -0.78
N GLU A 582 24.45 -16.14 0.55
CA GLU A 582 23.36 -16.49 1.46
C GLU A 582 22.21 -15.48 1.33
N GLY A 583 20.99 -15.97 1.07
CA GLY A 583 19.77 -15.15 1.08
C GLY A 583 19.23 -14.70 -0.28
N MET A 584 19.85 -15.11 -1.39
CA MET A 584 19.36 -14.79 -2.73
C MET A 584 18.59 -15.98 -3.31
N GLU A 585 17.31 -16.09 -2.95
CA GLU A 585 16.37 -17.08 -3.49
C GLU A 585 15.40 -16.46 -4.51
N GLU A 586 14.90 -17.28 -5.43
CA GLU A 586 13.79 -16.94 -6.31
C GLU A 586 12.48 -16.85 -5.51
N VAL A 587 11.77 -15.72 -5.63
CA VAL A 587 10.60 -15.45 -4.81
C VAL A 587 9.33 -15.65 -5.63
N TRP A 588 8.55 -16.67 -5.26
CA TRP A 588 7.18 -16.87 -5.74
C TRP A 588 6.24 -16.13 -4.78
N THR A 589 5.59 -15.08 -5.28
CA THR A 589 4.81 -14.17 -4.45
C THR A 589 3.32 -14.24 -4.76
N SER A 590 2.52 -13.53 -3.97
CA SER A 590 1.08 -13.41 -4.15
C SER A 590 0.69 -12.37 -5.18
N ASN A 591 -0.58 -12.37 -5.59
CA ASN A 591 -1.18 -11.28 -6.34
C ASN A 591 -2.32 -10.65 -5.49
N PRO A 592 -2.22 -9.38 -5.07
CA PRO A 592 -1.09 -8.47 -5.26
C PRO A 592 0.12 -8.81 -4.37
N ALA A 593 1.27 -8.20 -4.69
CA ALA A 593 2.48 -8.23 -3.87
C ALA A 593 3.02 -6.82 -3.67
N ARG A 594 3.76 -6.61 -2.57
CA ARG A 594 4.53 -5.38 -2.36
C ARG A 594 6.02 -5.70 -2.31
N LEU A 595 6.82 -4.92 -3.01
CA LEU A 595 8.27 -4.98 -3.00
C LEU A 595 8.78 -3.73 -2.29
N THR A 596 9.69 -3.91 -1.36
CA THR A 596 10.34 -2.80 -0.66
C THR A 596 11.83 -2.81 -0.97
N LEU A 597 12.33 -1.67 -1.41
CA LEU A 597 13.76 -1.42 -1.56
C LEU A 597 14.17 -0.52 -0.39
N PHE A 598 15.09 -1.00 0.46
CA PHE A 598 15.48 -0.28 1.68
C PHE A 598 14.26 0.03 2.59
N GLY A 599 13.37 -0.94 2.81
CA GLY A 599 12.25 -0.81 3.75
C GLY A 599 11.25 0.28 3.36
N THR A 600 11.11 1.33 4.18
CA THR A 600 10.09 2.38 3.96
C THR A 600 10.48 3.43 2.92
N ALA A 601 11.76 3.49 2.54
CA ALA A 601 12.29 4.48 1.61
C ALA A 601 11.73 4.33 0.20
N HIS A 602 11.43 3.10 -0.21
CA HIS A 602 10.94 2.80 -1.54
C HIS A 602 9.99 1.61 -1.53
N GLU A 603 8.80 1.82 -2.08
CA GLU A 603 7.70 0.85 -2.08
C GLU A 603 7.13 0.72 -3.49
N ILE A 604 7.09 -0.52 -3.98
CA ILE A 604 6.55 -0.90 -5.28
C ILE A 604 5.37 -1.84 -5.02
N ALA A 605 4.16 -1.46 -5.43
CA ALA A 605 3.01 -2.35 -5.42
C ALA A 605 2.87 -3.03 -6.78
N VAL A 606 2.68 -4.34 -6.81
CA VAL A 606 2.50 -5.12 -8.04
C VAL A 606 1.13 -5.78 -8.02
N LEU A 607 0.34 -5.52 -9.05
CA LEU A 607 -0.97 -6.12 -9.27
C LEU A 607 -1.04 -6.64 -10.71
N ARG A 608 -1.47 -7.90 -10.85
CA ARG A 608 -1.90 -8.46 -12.12
C ARG A 608 -3.42 -8.52 -12.17
N ASP A 609 -4.06 -7.68 -12.98
CA ASP A 609 -5.50 -7.71 -13.24
C ASP A 609 -5.79 -6.98 -14.56
N ASP A 610 -6.80 -7.42 -15.29
CA ASP A 610 -7.28 -6.75 -16.51
C ASP A 610 -8.27 -5.63 -16.14
N ILE A 611 -7.74 -4.66 -15.39
CA ILE A 611 -8.54 -3.63 -14.72
C ILE A 611 -9.14 -2.64 -15.72
N SER A 612 -8.43 -2.28 -16.79
CA SER A 612 -8.90 -1.35 -17.81
C SER A 612 -10.11 -1.91 -18.56
N GLY A 613 -10.07 -3.19 -18.92
CA GLY A 613 -11.19 -3.91 -19.49
C GLY A 613 -12.42 -3.87 -18.61
N ARG A 614 -12.22 -4.17 -17.33
CA ARG A 614 -13.30 -4.16 -16.32
C ARG A 614 -13.89 -2.77 -16.16
N MET A 615 -13.06 -1.74 -16.00
CA MET A 615 -13.51 -0.36 -15.91
C MET A 615 -14.34 0.04 -17.14
N ARG A 616 -13.85 -0.23 -18.36
CA ARG A 616 -14.55 0.09 -19.61
C ARG A 616 -15.90 -0.63 -19.74
N ARG A 617 -15.98 -1.91 -19.39
CA ARG A 617 -17.23 -2.69 -19.43
C ARG A 617 -18.27 -2.21 -18.43
N THR A 618 -17.83 -1.69 -17.28
CA THR A 618 -18.70 -1.18 -16.22
C THR A 618 -18.86 0.34 -16.20
N ALA A 619 -18.24 1.04 -17.15
CA ALA A 619 -18.22 2.50 -17.16
C ALA A 619 -19.63 3.06 -17.39
N ILE A 620 -20.02 4.00 -16.54
CA ILE A 620 -21.27 4.74 -16.64
C ILE A 620 -21.07 5.85 -17.67
N ASN A 621 -21.92 5.89 -18.68
CA ASN A 621 -21.99 7.02 -19.60
C ASN A 621 -22.78 8.16 -18.95
N TYR A 622 -22.13 9.30 -18.72
CA TYR A 622 -22.74 10.50 -18.15
C TYR A 622 -22.58 11.70 -19.08
N GLY A 623 -23.34 12.77 -18.81
CA GLY A 623 -23.24 14.02 -19.56
C GLY A 623 -23.66 13.88 -21.01
N ARG A 624 -24.64 13.02 -21.32
CA ARG A 624 -25.12 12.85 -22.70
C ARG A 624 -25.61 14.18 -23.26
N GLU A 625 -26.39 14.91 -22.49
CA GLU A 625 -26.97 16.19 -22.92
C GLU A 625 -25.89 17.26 -23.00
N ALA A 626 -24.99 17.33 -22.02
CA ALA A 626 -23.84 18.24 -22.06
C ALA A 626 -22.93 17.99 -23.29
N ARG A 627 -22.72 16.73 -23.70
CA ARG A 627 -21.97 16.40 -24.93
C ARG A 627 -22.70 16.80 -26.20
N GLU A 628 -24.03 16.73 -26.20
CA GLU A 628 -24.85 17.19 -27.33
C GLU A 628 -24.85 18.73 -27.43
N GLU A 629 -24.85 19.44 -26.30
CA GLU A 629 -24.63 20.88 -26.22
C GLU A 629 -23.26 21.27 -26.81
N ASP A 630 -22.17 20.66 -26.34
CA ASP A 630 -20.82 20.93 -26.84
C ASP A 630 -20.73 20.71 -28.37
N LYS A 631 -21.36 19.66 -28.88
CA LYS A 631 -21.43 19.37 -30.32
C LYS A 631 -22.21 20.43 -31.08
N ARG A 632 -23.32 20.92 -30.53
CA ARG A 632 -24.12 22.00 -31.14
C ARG A 632 -23.35 23.31 -31.16
N GLU A 633 -22.62 23.64 -30.10
CA GLU A 633 -21.76 24.83 -30.01
C GLU A 633 -20.57 24.74 -31.00
N GLN A 634 -19.95 23.58 -31.15
CA GLN A 634 -18.91 23.34 -32.16
C GLN A 634 -19.45 23.42 -33.59
N ALA A 635 -20.66 22.88 -33.84
CA ALA A 635 -21.31 23.01 -35.14
C ALA A 635 -21.66 24.48 -35.47
N ALA A 636 -22.16 25.25 -34.51
CA ALA A 636 -22.48 26.66 -34.68
C ALA A 636 -21.23 27.54 -34.93
N SER A 637 -20.13 27.27 -34.22
CA SER A 637 -18.86 27.98 -34.43
C SER A 637 -18.17 27.62 -35.75
N SER A 638 -18.38 26.40 -36.28
CA SER A 638 -17.92 26.01 -37.62
C SER A 638 -18.72 26.66 -38.76
N GLN A 639 -20.01 26.94 -38.57
CA GLN A 639 -20.85 27.65 -39.55
C GLN A 639 -20.60 29.16 -39.56
N GLY A 640 -20.23 29.77 -38.42
CA GLY A 640 -19.92 31.21 -38.34
C GLY A 640 -18.63 31.65 -39.06
N LYS A 641 -17.74 30.72 -39.43
CA LYS A 641 -16.52 31.02 -40.22
C LYS A 641 -16.74 30.99 -41.74
N ALA A 642 -17.90 30.55 -42.22
CA ALA A 642 -18.21 30.47 -43.65
C ALA A 642 -19.00 31.68 -44.19
N SER A 643 -19.38 32.65 -43.36
CA SER A 643 -20.24 33.78 -43.76
C SER A 643 -19.60 35.17 -43.64
N SER A 644 -18.27 35.30 -43.61
CA SER A 644 -17.57 36.59 -43.59
C SER A 644 -16.48 36.72 -44.67
N GLN A 645 -16.73 36.18 -45.87
CA GLN A 645 -16.00 36.54 -47.09
C GLN A 645 -17.04 36.84 -48.17
N GLY A 646 -17.37 38.12 -48.34
CA GLY A 646 -18.32 38.56 -49.36
C GLY A 646 -18.91 39.94 -49.09
N ASN A 647 -18.07 40.97 -49.06
CA ASN A 647 -18.27 42.27 -49.74
C ASN A 647 -17.25 43.28 -49.21
N GLU A 648 -16.19 43.48 -50.00
CA GLU A 648 -15.46 44.75 -50.01
C GLU A 648 -16.32 45.74 -50.80
N ASP A 649 -16.70 46.85 -50.17
CA ASP A 649 -16.95 48.09 -50.90
C ASP A 649 -16.29 49.25 -50.15
N THR A 650 -15.69 50.09 -50.98
CA THR A 650 -14.72 51.14 -50.71
C THR A 650 -15.40 52.38 -50.14
N GLU A 651 -14.85 53.03 -49.11
CA GLU A 651 -14.91 54.50 -48.98
C GLU A 651 -13.92 55.06 -47.94
N MET A 652 -13.28 56.15 -48.33
CA MET A 652 -12.16 56.87 -47.69
C MET A 652 -12.63 57.95 -46.71
N SER A 653 -11.90 58.10 -45.59
CA SER A 653 -11.77 59.34 -44.77
C SER A 653 -10.92 58.96 -43.54
N GLY A 654 -9.72 59.48 -43.21
CA GLY A 654 -9.10 60.76 -43.50
C GLY A 654 -9.07 61.66 -42.26
N ALA A 655 -8.14 61.45 -41.31
CA ALA A 655 -7.65 62.51 -40.39
C ALA A 655 -6.43 62.09 -39.53
N LEU A 656 -5.39 62.92 -39.65
CA LEU A 656 -4.08 63.09 -38.98
C LEU A 656 -4.07 62.95 -37.44
N GLY A 657 -3.02 62.36 -36.83
CA GLY A 657 -1.88 63.06 -36.16
C GLY A 657 -2.05 62.90 -34.63
N ASP A 658 -1.10 62.50 -33.79
CA ASP A 658 0.32 62.85 -33.69
C ASP A 658 1.13 61.72 -33.03
N ALA A 659 2.42 61.72 -33.33
CA ALA A 659 3.46 60.94 -32.68
C ALA A 659 4.00 61.68 -31.45
N GLU A 660 4.19 60.97 -30.33
CA GLU A 660 5.34 61.20 -29.45
C GLU A 660 5.85 59.86 -28.89
N ALA A 661 7.11 59.58 -29.21
CA ALA A 661 7.91 58.53 -28.63
C ALA A 661 8.52 59.03 -27.32
N ALA A 662 8.48 58.21 -26.28
CA ALA A 662 9.39 58.30 -25.14
C ALA A 662 9.80 56.88 -24.76
N GLU A 663 11.03 56.52 -25.16
CA GLU A 663 11.73 55.33 -24.71
C GLU A 663 12.25 55.55 -23.28
N VAL A 664 11.98 54.60 -22.38
CA VAL A 664 12.84 54.31 -21.23
C VAL A 664 12.89 52.79 -21.06
N GLU A 665 14.10 52.24 -21.18
CA GLU A 665 14.47 50.84 -21.00
C GLU A 665 14.23 50.34 -19.56
N GLY A 666 13.93 49.04 -19.41
CA GLY A 666 13.93 48.37 -18.10
C GLY A 666 13.31 46.97 -18.08
N ASP A 667 14.15 45.97 -18.33
CA ASP A 667 14.12 44.58 -17.82
C ASP A 667 13.08 43.54 -18.29
N ASN A 668 13.65 42.52 -18.93
CA ASN A 668 13.19 41.16 -19.20
C ASN A 668 12.22 40.57 -18.17
N ALA A 669 10.99 40.28 -18.60
CA ALA A 669 10.14 39.24 -18.05
C ALA A 669 9.62 38.37 -19.20
N GLY A 670 9.80 37.06 -19.04
CA GLY A 670 9.82 36.09 -20.13
C GLY A 670 8.52 35.94 -20.91
N GLU A 671 8.72 35.64 -22.19
CA GLU A 671 7.73 35.07 -23.10
C GLU A 671 7.00 33.92 -22.41
N VAL A 672 5.73 34.16 -22.09
CA VAL A 672 4.77 33.07 -21.87
C VAL A 672 4.55 32.46 -23.24
N ALA A 673 5.32 31.40 -23.51
CA ALA A 673 5.12 30.53 -24.65
C ALA A 673 3.64 30.13 -24.69
N GLN A 674 2.96 30.62 -25.73
CA GLN A 674 1.69 30.07 -26.18
C GLN A 674 1.92 28.56 -26.38
N THR A 675 1.29 27.75 -25.52
CA THR A 675 1.33 26.30 -25.65
C THR A 675 0.63 25.94 -26.95
N GLY A 676 1.42 25.55 -27.95
CA GLY A 676 0.92 24.82 -29.10
C GLY A 676 0.15 23.59 -28.60
N ASN A 677 -0.98 23.30 -29.26
CA ASN A 677 -1.66 22.03 -29.09
C ASN A 677 -0.72 20.91 -29.58
N ASP A 678 0.15 20.41 -28.70
CA ASP A 678 0.75 19.10 -28.87
C ASP A 678 -0.40 18.09 -28.75
N GLU A 679 -0.80 17.48 -29.87
CA GLU A 679 -1.71 16.33 -29.87
C GLU A 679 -1.08 15.25 -28.96
N ILE A 680 -1.61 15.12 -27.75
CA ILE A 680 -1.11 14.15 -26.77
C ILE A 680 -1.34 12.75 -27.35
N ASP A 681 -0.27 11.95 -27.41
CA ASP A 681 -0.32 10.57 -27.90
C ASP A 681 -1.51 9.79 -27.28
N PRO A 682 -2.36 9.13 -28.09
CA PRO A 682 -3.54 8.42 -27.62
C PRO A 682 -3.23 7.37 -26.55
N THR A 683 -2.06 6.75 -26.58
CA THR A 683 -1.61 5.80 -25.54
C THR A 683 -1.45 6.49 -24.19
N THR A 684 -0.87 7.69 -24.21
CA THR A 684 -0.67 8.51 -23.01
C THR A 684 -1.99 9.05 -22.46
N LEU A 685 -2.93 9.43 -23.33
CA LEU A 685 -4.28 9.82 -22.92
C LEU A 685 -5.03 8.66 -22.24
N PHE A 686 -4.98 7.47 -22.84
CA PHE A 686 -5.55 6.26 -22.26
C PHE A 686 -4.93 5.94 -20.89
N ALA A 687 -3.61 6.03 -20.79
CA ALA A 687 -2.88 5.80 -19.54
C ALA A 687 -3.30 6.79 -18.45
N ARG A 688 -3.35 8.09 -18.76
CA ARG A 688 -3.81 9.13 -17.82
C ARG A 688 -5.22 8.86 -17.34
N LYS A 689 -6.13 8.49 -18.25
CA LYS A 689 -7.52 8.15 -17.93
C LYS A 689 -7.62 6.97 -16.97
N LEU A 690 -6.86 5.90 -17.22
CA LEU A 690 -6.81 4.73 -16.34
C LEU A 690 -6.27 5.08 -14.96
N VAL A 691 -5.16 5.82 -14.89
CA VAL A 691 -4.51 6.22 -13.63
C VAL A 691 -5.43 7.12 -12.80
N LEU A 692 -6.08 8.10 -13.42
CA LEU A 692 -7.08 8.97 -12.78
C LEU A 692 -8.34 8.23 -12.34
N SER A 693 -8.65 7.09 -12.95
CA SER A 693 -9.79 6.27 -12.52
C SER A 693 -9.46 5.41 -11.29
N LEU A 694 -8.20 4.94 -11.18
CA LEU A 694 -7.78 3.99 -10.15
C LEU A 694 -7.21 4.65 -8.89
N LEU A 695 -6.19 5.51 -9.03
CA LEU A 695 -5.44 6.04 -7.87
C LEU A 695 -6.32 6.81 -6.87
N PRO A 696 -7.28 7.65 -7.31
CA PRO A 696 -8.19 8.34 -6.39
C PRO A 696 -9.04 7.43 -5.52
N GLN A 697 -9.24 6.18 -5.92
CA GLN A 697 -10.02 5.23 -5.15
C GLN A 697 -9.24 4.65 -3.96
N GLY A 698 -7.92 4.87 -3.89
CA GLY A 698 -7.08 4.42 -2.78
C GLY A 698 -7.08 2.91 -2.58
N HIS A 699 -7.44 2.13 -3.60
CA HIS A 699 -7.67 0.69 -3.49
C HIS A 699 -7.39 -0.01 -4.82
N LEU A 700 -6.77 -1.20 -4.78
CA LEU A 700 -6.35 -1.96 -5.97
C LEU A 700 -7.53 -2.55 -6.76
N SER A 701 -8.63 -2.92 -6.08
CA SER A 701 -9.85 -3.46 -6.71
C SER A 701 -11.09 -2.65 -6.33
N PRO A 702 -11.28 -1.44 -6.89
CA PRO A 702 -12.32 -0.51 -6.47
C PRO A 702 -13.75 -0.89 -6.96
N PHE A 703 -14.00 -2.17 -7.24
CA PHE A 703 -15.25 -2.68 -7.83
C PHE A 703 -16.19 -3.26 -6.76
N PRO A 704 -17.47 -3.46 -7.10
CA PRO A 704 -18.38 -4.24 -6.28
C PRO A 704 -17.91 -5.70 -6.23
N LEU A 705 -18.19 -6.37 -5.11
CA LEU A 705 -17.81 -7.78 -4.91
C LEU A 705 -18.46 -8.73 -5.93
N SER A 706 -19.54 -8.32 -6.59
CA SER A 706 -20.17 -9.07 -7.70
C SER A 706 -19.36 -9.02 -9.00
N THR A 707 -18.56 -7.97 -9.21
CA THR A 707 -17.74 -7.78 -10.42
C THR A 707 -16.31 -8.27 -10.23
N ARG A 708 -15.71 -8.01 -9.06
CA ARG A 708 -14.41 -8.55 -8.67
C ARG A 708 -14.48 -8.98 -7.21
N PRO A 709 -14.57 -10.30 -6.93
CA PRO A 709 -14.57 -10.79 -5.57
C PRO A 709 -13.26 -10.42 -4.87
N VAL A 710 -13.35 -10.06 -3.60
CA VAL A 710 -12.18 -9.81 -2.74
C VAL A 710 -12.44 -10.49 -1.40
N HIS A 711 -11.42 -11.16 -0.86
CA HIS A 711 -11.48 -11.77 0.46
C HIS A 711 -11.74 -10.69 1.52
N TRP A 712 -12.86 -10.78 2.24
CA TRP A 712 -13.29 -9.72 3.18
C TRP A 712 -12.26 -9.45 4.28
N ALA A 713 -11.51 -10.48 4.69
CA ALA A 713 -10.43 -10.37 5.67
C ALA A 713 -9.31 -9.41 5.23
N TYR A 714 -8.97 -9.41 3.94
CA TYR A 714 -7.85 -8.64 3.37
C TYR A 714 -8.30 -7.34 2.68
N ASN A 715 -9.61 -7.12 2.60
CA ASN A 715 -10.23 -5.94 2.03
C ASN A 715 -10.47 -4.80 3.06
N THR A 716 -10.03 -4.97 4.32
CA THR A 716 -10.30 -4.01 5.39
C THR A 716 -9.19 -2.98 5.54
N GLY A 717 -9.57 -1.69 5.44
CA GLY A 717 -8.76 -0.52 5.79
C GLY A 717 -7.44 -0.39 5.02
N ALA A 718 -6.36 -0.01 5.73
CA ALA A 718 -5.01 0.04 5.17
C ALA A 718 -4.36 -1.35 5.34
N GLY A 719 -4.45 -2.16 4.29
CA GLY A 719 -3.95 -3.51 4.22
C GLY A 719 -3.38 -3.83 2.83
N PRO A 720 -3.23 -5.11 2.45
CA PRO A 720 -2.55 -5.49 1.20
C PRO A 720 -3.27 -5.01 -0.06
N MET A 721 -4.60 -4.86 -0.02
CA MET A 721 -5.40 -4.35 -1.15
C MET A 721 -5.50 -2.82 -1.21
N SER A 722 -5.09 -2.13 -0.14
CA SER A 722 -5.16 -0.66 -0.06
C SER A 722 -4.00 -0.02 -0.82
N LEU A 723 -4.23 1.16 -1.40
CA LEU A 723 -3.19 2.02 -1.95
C LEU A 723 -2.86 3.18 -0.99
N TYR A 724 -3.24 3.07 0.28
CA TYR A 724 -2.96 4.09 1.28
C TYR A 724 -1.90 3.60 2.29
N PRO A 725 -0.80 4.35 2.52
CA PRO A 725 -0.34 5.51 1.75
C PRO A 725 0.02 5.14 0.30
N LEU A 726 0.02 6.11 -0.62
CA LEU A 726 0.36 5.84 -2.02
C LEU A 726 1.76 5.24 -2.15
N PRO A 727 1.94 4.15 -2.91
CA PRO A 727 3.26 3.61 -3.17
C PRO A 727 4.07 4.59 -4.05
N HIS A 728 5.39 4.42 -4.06
CA HIS A 728 6.22 5.21 -4.98
C HIS A 728 5.97 4.79 -6.42
N THR A 729 5.82 3.48 -6.62
CA THR A 729 5.59 2.90 -7.94
C THR A 729 4.49 1.84 -7.86
N LEU A 730 3.59 1.88 -8.84
CA LEU A 730 2.51 0.92 -9.01
C LEU A 730 2.69 0.21 -10.35
N ILE A 731 2.97 -1.09 -10.29
CA ILE A 731 3.04 -1.97 -11.45
C ILE A 731 1.64 -2.57 -11.67
N LEU A 732 0.94 -2.07 -12.68
CA LEU A 732 -0.33 -2.60 -13.14
C LEU A 732 -0.07 -3.43 -14.38
N ALA A 733 0.08 -4.75 -14.24
CA ALA A 733 0.15 -5.62 -15.40
C ALA A 733 -1.27 -5.86 -15.93
N ASP A 734 -1.62 -5.17 -16.99
CA ASP A 734 -2.92 -5.25 -17.65
C ASP A 734 -2.73 -5.65 -19.12
N ALA A 735 -3.30 -6.79 -19.49
CA ALA A 735 -3.22 -7.38 -20.83
C ALA A 735 -3.97 -6.57 -21.88
N GLU A 736 -5.07 -5.93 -21.48
CA GLU A 736 -5.97 -5.20 -22.37
C GLU A 736 -5.55 -3.75 -22.61
N ALA A 737 -4.61 -3.25 -21.80
CA ALA A 737 -4.05 -1.92 -21.91
C ALA A 737 -2.72 -1.93 -22.69
N PRO A 738 -2.45 -0.90 -23.51
CA PRO A 738 -1.12 -0.71 -24.07
C PRO A 738 -0.11 -0.48 -22.95
N ALA A 739 1.18 -0.68 -23.24
CA ALA A 739 2.20 -0.34 -22.26
C ALA A 739 2.42 1.15 -22.15
N PHE A 740 2.60 1.60 -20.92
CA PHE A 740 2.81 3.00 -20.61
C PHE A 740 3.57 3.15 -19.30
N ALA A 741 4.13 4.33 -19.09
CA ALA A 741 4.74 4.76 -17.85
C ALA A 741 4.33 6.22 -17.60
N VAL A 742 3.51 6.46 -16.57
CA VAL A 742 2.95 7.80 -16.27
C VAL A 742 3.04 8.07 -14.78
N THR A 743 3.43 9.31 -14.43
CA THR A 743 3.48 9.77 -13.03
C THR A 743 2.25 10.60 -12.71
N TYR A 744 1.61 10.32 -11.57
CA TYR A 744 0.50 11.11 -11.03
C TYR A 744 0.68 11.30 -9.52
N GLU A 745 0.67 12.56 -9.05
CA GLU A 745 0.82 12.94 -7.64
C GLU A 745 1.99 12.25 -6.89
N GLY A 746 3.11 12.05 -7.60
CA GLY A 746 4.33 11.43 -7.07
C GLY A 746 4.34 9.90 -7.07
N CYS A 747 3.23 9.25 -7.46
CA CYS A 747 3.18 7.81 -7.72
C CYS A 747 3.45 7.55 -9.21
N HIS A 748 4.43 6.70 -9.51
CA HIS A 748 4.74 6.29 -10.88
C HIS A 748 3.98 5.01 -11.24
N VAL A 749 3.05 5.07 -12.18
CA VAL A 749 2.27 3.92 -12.61
C VAL A 749 2.83 3.40 -13.92
N LEU A 750 3.13 2.10 -13.95
CA LEU A 750 3.68 1.43 -15.11
C LEU A 750 2.86 0.20 -15.48
N ASN A 751 2.64 0.03 -16.79
CA ASN A 751 2.06 -1.17 -17.36
C ASN A 751 3.03 -1.76 -18.39
N PRO A 752 3.56 -2.98 -18.18
CA PRO A 752 4.32 -3.68 -19.22
C PRO A 752 3.48 -4.12 -20.42
N GLY A 753 2.15 -4.25 -20.25
CA GLY A 753 1.25 -4.84 -21.24
C GLY A 753 1.58 -6.31 -21.52
N LYS A 754 1.07 -6.81 -22.64
CA LYS A 754 1.44 -8.12 -23.20
C LYS A 754 2.91 -8.15 -23.60
N LEU A 755 3.60 -9.25 -23.28
CA LEU A 755 4.99 -9.46 -23.69
C LEU A 755 5.12 -9.41 -25.21
N ILE A 756 4.27 -10.15 -25.95
CA ILE A 756 4.23 -10.09 -27.42
C ILE A 756 3.10 -9.15 -27.86
N ARG A 757 3.44 -8.20 -28.74
CA ARG A 757 2.51 -7.29 -29.39
C ARG A 757 2.41 -7.60 -30.88
N GLY A 758 1.23 -7.37 -31.45
CA GLY A 758 0.95 -7.60 -32.86
C GLY A 758 0.50 -9.03 -33.18
N GLU A 759 -0.28 -9.66 -32.29
CA GLU A 759 -0.90 -10.95 -32.55
C GLU A 759 -1.71 -10.89 -33.87
N GLY A 760 -1.38 -11.76 -34.84
CA GLY A 760 -1.96 -11.76 -36.19
C GLY A 760 -1.27 -10.85 -37.23
N SER A 761 -0.29 -10.03 -36.84
CA SER A 761 0.53 -9.23 -37.77
C SER A 761 1.84 -9.94 -38.13
N ARG A 762 2.33 -9.71 -39.36
CA ARG A 762 3.59 -10.31 -39.85
C ARG A 762 4.83 -9.78 -39.14
N LYS A 763 4.72 -8.62 -38.49
CA LYS A 763 5.78 -8.04 -37.65
C LYS A 763 5.34 -8.10 -36.20
N LYS A 764 6.09 -8.83 -35.37
CA LYS A 764 5.82 -8.98 -33.94
C LYS A 764 6.87 -8.23 -33.15
N GLN A 765 6.45 -7.61 -32.05
CA GLN A 765 7.33 -6.90 -31.15
C GLN A 765 7.22 -7.49 -29.75
N VAL A 766 8.33 -7.57 -29.06
CA VAL A 766 8.37 -7.84 -27.63
C VAL A 766 8.51 -6.53 -26.88
N GLY A 767 7.60 -6.29 -25.94
CA GLY A 767 7.58 -5.10 -25.10
C GLY A 767 7.81 -5.45 -23.63
N TRP A 768 8.61 -4.65 -22.94
CA TRP A 768 8.81 -4.74 -21.49
C TRP A 768 9.06 -3.36 -20.89
N VAL A 769 9.08 -3.25 -19.56
CA VAL A 769 9.37 -1.98 -18.87
C VAL A 769 10.66 -2.10 -18.09
N GLU A 770 11.54 -1.12 -18.24
CA GLU A 770 12.71 -0.93 -17.37
C GLU A 770 12.40 0.13 -16.34
N TYR A 771 12.49 -0.24 -15.06
CA TYR A 771 12.29 0.66 -13.93
C TYR A 771 13.62 0.99 -13.27
N ASP A 772 13.97 2.27 -13.16
CA ASP A 772 15.16 2.69 -12.43
C ASP A 772 14.82 2.95 -10.95
N ALA A 773 15.44 2.16 -10.06
CA ALA A 773 15.20 2.21 -8.63
C ALA A 773 15.56 3.55 -7.96
N VAL A 774 16.47 4.35 -8.54
CA VAL A 774 16.86 5.66 -7.97
C VAL A 774 15.92 6.76 -8.40
N THR A 775 15.73 6.90 -9.72
CA THR A 775 14.84 7.96 -10.26
C THR A 775 13.37 7.65 -10.00
N LYS A 776 13.06 6.40 -9.66
CA LYS A 776 11.70 5.88 -9.44
C LYS A 776 10.82 6.07 -10.68
N ARG A 777 11.42 5.97 -11.86
CA ARG A 777 10.75 6.13 -13.16
C ARG A 777 10.97 4.89 -14.01
N GLY A 778 9.94 4.55 -14.79
CA GLY A 778 9.92 3.48 -15.76
C GLY A 778 9.99 4.01 -17.19
N GLU A 779 10.66 3.25 -18.05
CA GLU A 779 10.73 3.47 -19.49
C GLU A 779 10.23 2.20 -20.20
N VAL A 780 9.34 2.36 -21.18
CA VAL A 780 8.84 1.25 -22.00
C VAL A 780 9.88 0.96 -23.07
N LYS A 781 10.29 -0.31 -23.20
CA LYS A 781 11.19 -0.79 -24.25
C LYS A 781 10.49 -1.78 -25.16
N GLU A 782 10.87 -1.74 -26.43
CA GLU A 782 10.33 -2.63 -27.46
C GLU A 782 11.47 -3.18 -28.34
N MET A 783 11.34 -4.43 -28.78
CA MET A 783 12.28 -5.09 -29.66
C MET A 783 11.53 -5.95 -30.68
N TRP A 784 12.01 -6.00 -31.92
CA TRP A 784 11.40 -6.84 -32.96
C TRP A 784 11.78 -8.31 -32.78
N VAL A 785 10.79 -9.19 -32.93
CA VAL A 785 10.98 -10.66 -32.94
C VAL A 785 10.94 -11.19 -34.35
#